data_AF-A0A7R9VAJ3-F1
#
_entry.id   AF-A0A7R9VAJ3-F1
#
_cell.length_a   1.000
_cell.length_b   1.000
_cell.length_c   1.000
_cell.angle_alpha   90.00
_cell.angle_beta   90.00
_cell.angle_gamma   90.00
#
_symmetry.space_group_name_H-M   'P 1'
#
loop_
_entity.id
_entity.type
_entity.pdbx_description
1 polymer ?
#
loop_
_entity_poly.entity_id
_entity_poly.type
_entity_poly.pdbx_seq_one_letter_code
_entity_poly.pdbx_strand_id
1 'polypeptide(L)'
;MQQAAMQAHVRPSAAAGVQGTRAAGHAGARGLRGGTAATGAAAATPAPIRMRCKVQGGRGRAGVAPPLCAQPGNGNGAVRVTGAKHAPPGVARRVLESPNLEGGSMIPFLTASEAYWKALKQQKHEPNKKPRVVRTFEGEVMPTPGPKSGPVPFDGPVFDAIVCGGTLGLFVAAALQMQGHNVAIIDRRMIQGRTQEWNISRTELQVLVSLNLLTPAELQACVETEFNPIRVGFKGGEDLWVRDVLNLGVSPLRLLEVLRKKFVAAGGTMLEEHEFRGADVYDDGVVVRLQITSGTAVTVADANKPGAVSSGTSGTSGAVGTGTAGSGLTADDAMFRDITSRMGPVPELGRINGAGMPARSRGEKLNVRARLLLDGMGHYSTIVKQMRGRVRPDGIVMVVGSCATGFPAEANQTADLLYTFTDVEDDMQMFWEAFPAENGAARTTYMFAYTDADPSRPSFEQMLDSYFEQLPLYQGLDSLEQLQFRRVLFGAFPCYSKGPLAPQWDRILQIGDASCTQSPLSFGGFGSLMRHIPRISAGLHQALSESRLSRADLAALNPYQPSLSASWLFQRSMSVNVGQVAAPDGSGATGDYPAWAALPPGHVNEVLAANFWVMRRLGDWALRPFLQDTIQLVPLGVAMTGMLFRAPVAIARVLVQIGPNTLGGWFFHFTALLTYTLAHALLERTAGALPKPVRESYRVQRLMEALRYGAGLDHTPHAELPAPPPPPPGERVSPGTGVRMPPPARALRS
;
A
#
# COMPACT_ATOMS: atom_id res chain seq x y z
N MET A 1 -31.16 -43.98 32.69
CA MET A 1 -31.14 -44.33 31.25
C MET A 1 -30.33 -43.25 30.53
N GLN A 2 -29.02 -43.09 30.81
CA GLN A 2 -27.84 -43.83 30.28
C GLN A 2 -27.75 -43.77 28.73
N GLN A 3 -26.83 -42.98 28.13
CA GLN A 3 -25.34 -43.06 28.01
C GLN A 3 -24.84 -44.00 26.89
N ALA A 4 -23.85 -43.51 26.11
CA ALA A 4 -22.63 -44.17 25.57
C ALA A 4 -22.35 -43.74 24.09
N ALA A 5 -21.24 -43.03 23.77
CA ALA A 5 -19.83 -43.47 23.59
C ALA A 5 -19.64 -44.27 22.27
N MET A 6 -18.56 -44.26 21.47
CA MET A 6 -17.12 -43.96 21.58
C MET A 6 -16.57 -43.84 20.12
N GLN A 7 -15.68 -42.89 19.80
CA GLN A 7 -14.24 -43.08 19.44
C GLN A 7 -13.84 -44.32 18.61
N ALA A 8 -13.07 -44.09 17.53
CA ALA A 8 -11.97 -44.96 17.10
C ALA A 8 -10.88 -44.19 16.32
N HIS A 9 -9.68 -44.14 16.92
CA HIS A 9 -8.39 -43.82 16.32
C HIS A 9 -7.72 -45.11 15.82
N VAL A 10 -6.95 -45.08 14.73
CA VAL A 10 -5.73 -45.92 14.58
C VAL A 10 -4.64 -45.15 13.84
N ARG A 11 -3.41 -45.25 14.38
CA ARG A 11 -2.13 -44.61 14.00
C ARG A 11 -1.22 -45.63 13.26
N PRO A 12 0.00 -45.24 12.79
CA PRO A 12 0.74 -45.90 11.70
C PRO A 12 1.67 -47.05 12.16
N SER A 13 2.21 -47.80 11.20
CA SER A 13 3.23 -48.83 11.43
C SER A 13 4.50 -48.58 10.63
N ALA A 14 5.64 -48.73 11.29
CA ALA A 14 6.97 -48.91 10.72
C ALA A 14 7.73 -49.93 11.61
N ALA A 15 8.40 -50.91 11.00
CA ALA A 15 9.69 -51.47 11.45
C ALA A 15 10.19 -52.62 10.54
N ALA A 16 11.50 -52.56 10.22
CA ALA A 16 12.51 -53.63 9.99
C ALA A 16 12.16 -54.87 9.14
N GLY A 17 12.96 -55.40 8.21
CA GLY A 17 14.41 -55.41 7.97
C GLY A 17 14.81 -56.86 7.61
N VAL A 18 15.71 -57.09 6.64
CA VAL A 18 16.70 -58.21 6.50
C VAL A 18 17.15 -58.43 5.03
N GLN A 19 18.47 -58.25 4.84
CA GLN A 19 19.50 -58.89 3.99
C GLN A 19 19.21 -59.40 2.55
N GLY A 20 20.17 -59.11 1.64
CA GLY A 20 20.34 -59.88 0.39
C GLY A 20 21.23 -59.28 -0.72
N THR A 21 22.53 -59.10 -0.44
CA THR A 21 23.73 -59.30 -1.31
C THR A 21 23.81 -58.96 -2.83
N ARG A 22 25.02 -58.43 -3.19
CA ARG A 22 25.77 -58.44 -4.48
C ARG A 22 25.26 -57.47 -5.57
N ALA A 23 26.06 -56.83 -6.44
CA ALA A 23 27.50 -56.64 -6.70
C ALA A 23 27.55 -55.70 -7.93
N ALA A 24 28.24 -54.54 -7.89
CA ALA A 24 29.52 -54.26 -8.56
C ALA A 24 29.50 -54.29 -10.11
N GLY A 25 29.96 -53.20 -10.76
CA GLY A 25 30.62 -53.28 -12.08
C GLY A 25 30.28 -52.20 -13.11
N HIS A 26 31.19 -51.22 -13.24
CA HIS A 26 31.74 -50.59 -14.46
C HIS A 26 30.84 -50.33 -15.70
N ALA A 27 30.68 -49.06 -16.12
CA ALA A 27 31.59 -48.27 -16.98
C ALA A 27 31.44 -48.55 -18.49
N GLY A 28 31.32 -47.46 -19.28
CA GLY A 28 31.89 -47.43 -20.63
C GLY A 28 30.97 -47.10 -21.81
N ALA A 29 31.30 -45.96 -22.43
CA ALA A 29 31.46 -45.79 -23.88
C ALA A 29 30.27 -45.36 -24.78
N ARG A 30 30.49 -44.14 -25.30
CA ARG A 30 30.15 -43.56 -26.61
C ARG A 30 30.00 -44.55 -27.79
N GLY A 31 29.12 -44.18 -28.73
CA GLY A 31 29.49 -44.12 -30.15
C GLY A 31 28.46 -44.56 -31.20
N LEU A 32 28.16 -43.62 -32.12
CA LEU A 32 27.96 -43.80 -33.59
C LEU A 32 26.64 -44.47 -34.07
N ARG A 33 25.76 -43.76 -34.80
CA ARG A 33 25.73 -43.38 -36.26
C ARG A 33 25.20 -44.48 -37.19
N GLY A 34 24.23 -44.08 -38.04
CA GLY A 34 23.76 -44.75 -39.27
C GLY A 34 22.31 -45.27 -39.12
N GLY A 35 21.29 -44.95 -39.93
CA GLY A 35 21.21 -44.24 -41.20
C GLY A 35 20.69 -45.16 -42.31
N THR A 36 19.40 -45.06 -42.68
CA THR A 36 18.73 -45.36 -43.98
C THR A 36 17.22 -45.07 -43.78
N ALA A 37 16.47 -44.19 -44.46
CA ALA A 37 16.33 -43.70 -45.84
C ALA A 37 15.25 -44.43 -46.67
N ALA A 38 14.32 -43.61 -47.23
CA ALA A 38 13.40 -43.77 -48.39
C ALA A 38 11.89 -43.65 -48.04
N THR A 39 11.01 -42.91 -48.72
CA THR A 39 11.02 -41.97 -49.88
C THR A 39 9.60 -41.35 -50.01
N GLY A 40 9.43 -40.03 -50.18
CA GLY A 40 8.85 -39.34 -51.37
C GLY A 40 7.41 -38.81 -51.11
N ALA A 41 6.89 -37.65 -51.58
CA ALA A 41 7.27 -36.52 -52.46
C ALA A 41 6.25 -35.35 -52.14
N ALA A 42 6.60 -34.06 -51.96
CA ALA A 42 6.97 -32.97 -52.91
C ALA A 42 5.80 -31.97 -53.24
N ALA A 43 5.99 -30.68 -52.90
CA ALA A 43 5.61 -29.43 -53.61
C ALA A 43 5.77 -28.21 -52.64
N ALA A 44 6.89 -27.46 -52.63
CA ALA A 44 7.35 -26.37 -53.52
C ALA A 44 6.87 -24.94 -53.12
N THR A 45 7.84 -24.12 -52.68
CA THR A 45 7.83 -22.69 -52.30
C THR A 45 7.95 -21.76 -53.54
N PRO A 46 7.72 -20.41 -53.43
CA PRO A 46 8.87 -19.50 -53.23
C PRO A 46 8.59 -18.14 -52.51
N ALA A 47 9.65 -17.54 -51.96
CA ALA A 47 9.82 -16.08 -51.72
C ALA A 47 10.78 -15.53 -52.83
N PRO A 48 11.28 -14.26 -52.88
CA PRO A 48 10.98 -13.00 -52.16
C PRO A 48 10.92 -11.75 -53.10
N ILE A 49 10.51 -10.54 -52.63
CA ILE A 49 10.92 -9.25 -53.26
C ILE A 49 11.16 -8.15 -52.22
N ARG A 50 12.36 -7.57 -52.25
CA ARG A 50 12.81 -6.34 -51.55
C ARG A 50 12.98 -5.26 -52.61
N MET A 51 12.31 -4.11 -52.51
CA MET A 51 12.60 -2.94 -53.36
C MET A 51 13.18 -1.78 -52.54
N ARG A 52 14.36 -1.31 -52.98
CA ARG A 52 14.93 0.01 -52.69
C ARG A 52 14.53 0.93 -53.83
N CYS A 53 14.18 2.18 -53.53
CA CYS A 53 14.22 3.26 -54.52
C CYS A 53 14.88 4.51 -53.92
N LYS A 54 15.70 5.17 -54.73
CA LYS A 54 16.53 6.33 -54.43
C LYS A 54 16.25 7.33 -55.55
N VAL A 55 15.85 8.57 -55.25
CA VAL A 55 15.80 9.65 -56.23
C VAL A 55 16.38 10.93 -55.62
N GLN A 56 17.23 11.59 -56.42
CA GLN A 56 17.98 12.82 -56.18
C GLN A 56 17.11 14.08 -56.32
N GLY A 57 17.65 15.22 -55.88
CA GLY A 57 16.94 16.48 -55.67
C GLY A 57 16.76 17.39 -56.88
N GLY A 58 16.07 18.52 -56.62
CA GLY A 58 15.88 19.64 -57.54
C GLY A 58 15.61 20.94 -56.75
N ARG A 59 16.28 22.02 -57.15
CA ARG A 59 16.23 23.37 -56.57
C ARG A 59 15.10 24.23 -57.19
N GLY A 60 14.50 25.11 -56.39
CA GLY A 60 14.35 26.54 -56.73
C GLY A 60 12.96 27.09 -57.09
N ARG A 61 12.51 28.09 -56.28
CA ARG A 61 12.06 29.47 -56.62
C ARG A 61 10.76 29.94 -55.94
N ALA A 62 10.82 31.23 -55.58
CA ALA A 62 9.85 32.05 -54.89
C ALA A 62 8.77 32.65 -55.82
N GLY A 63 7.64 33.07 -55.24
CA GLY A 63 6.60 33.92 -55.85
C GLY A 63 5.45 34.15 -54.86
N VAL A 64 5.43 35.28 -54.14
CA VAL A 64 4.57 36.48 -54.39
C VAL A 64 3.07 36.24 -54.09
N ALA A 65 2.57 36.95 -53.07
CA ALA A 65 1.15 37.09 -52.73
C ALA A 65 0.49 38.28 -53.45
N PRO A 66 -0.84 38.27 -53.60
CA PRO A 66 -1.62 39.50 -53.42
C PRO A 66 -2.90 39.30 -52.56
N PRO A 67 -3.57 40.40 -52.13
CA PRO A 67 -4.37 40.48 -50.90
C PRO A 67 -5.89 40.50 -51.16
N LEU A 68 -6.72 40.28 -50.12
CA LEU A 68 -7.97 41.05 -49.85
C LEU A 68 -8.80 40.50 -48.65
N CYS A 69 -9.10 41.43 -47.73
CA CYS A 69 -10.30 41.65 -46.89
C CYS A 69 -11.13 40.52 -46.24
N ALA A 70 -11.06 40.50 -44.90
CA ALA A 70 -12.11 40.52 -43.86
C ALA A 70 -13.51 39.90 -44.08
N GLN A 71 -13.89 38.94 -43.19
CA GLN A 71 -15.05 38.93 -42.24
C GLN A 71 -15.23 37.49 -41.65
N PRO A 72 -16.03 37.25 -40.57
CA PRO A 72 -15.60 36.52 -39.36
C PRO A 72 -16.16 35.10 -39.24
N GLY A 73 -15.50 34.21 -38.48
CA GLY A 73 -16.11 32.92 -38.13
C GLY A 73 -15.22 31.94 -37.35
N ASN A 74 -15.77 31.44 -36.23
CA ASN A 74 -15.46 30.18 -35.54
C ASN A 74 -14.00 29.82 -35.21
N GLY A 75 -13.60 30.07 -33.96
CA GLY A 75 -12.41 29.49 -33.35
C GLY A 75 -12.69 28.11 -32.73
N ASN A 76 -12.79 27.06 -33.56
CA ASN A 76 -12.46 25.69 -33.16
C ASN A 76 -11.02 25.42 -33.62
N GLY A 77 -10.05 25.67 -32.74
CA GLY A 77 -8.64 25.43 -33.02
C GLY A 77 -8.17 24.08 -32.47
N ALA A 78 -8.20 23.05 -33.30
CA ALA A 78 -7.45 21.82 -33.05
C ALA A 78 -5.95 22.14 -33.21
N VAL A 79 -5.22 22.16 -32.09
CA VAL A 79 -3.75 22.32 -32.09
C VAL A 79 -3.13 20.99 -32.53
N ARG A 80 -2.50 21.01 -33.71
CA ARG A 80 -1.78 19.89 -34.30
C ARG A 80 -0.35 19.88 -33.73
N VAL A 81 -0.06 19.00 -32.77
CA VAL A 81 1.30 18.82 -32.24
C VAL A 81 2.15 18.08 -33.28
N THR A 82 3.08 18.78 -33.92
CA THR A 82 4.04 18.18 -34.86
C THR A 82 5.35 17.81 -34.17
N GLY A 83 5.67 16.51 -34.18
CA GLY A 83 7.01 15.92 -34.18
C GLY A 83 8.11 16.60 -33.37
N ALA A 84 8.25 16.20 -32.10
CA ALA A 84 9.38 16.58 -31.25
C ALA A 84 10.71 16.00 -31.76
N LYS A 85 11.61 16.86 -32.21
CA LYS A 85 13.04 16.58 -32.30
C LYS A 85 13.67 16.96 -30.95
N HIS A 86 14.15 15.95 -30.22
CA HIS A 86 14.98 16.01 -28.99
C HIS A 86 14.61 17.12 -27.97
N ALA A 87 13.71 16.78 -27.04
CA ALA A 87 13.33 17.64 -25.92
C ALA A 87 14.45 17.75 -24.84
N PRO A 88 14.59 18.92 -24.18
CA PRO A 88 15.49 19.12 -23.03
C PRO A 88 14.99 18.34 -21.79
N PRO A 89 15.79 18.19 -20.71
CA PRO A 89 15.39 17.38 -19.55
C PRO A 89 14.00 17.78 -18.99
N GLY A 90 13.17 16.77 -18.73
CA GLY A 90 11.76 16.88 -18.32
C GLY A 90 11.54 17.74 -17.07
N VAL A 91 10.32 18.27 -16.92
CA VAL A 91 9.88 19.09 -15.78
C VAL A 91 10.13 18.38 -14.46
N ALA A 92 9.99 17.04 -14.43
CA ALA A 92 10.24 16.21 -13.27
C ALA A 92 11.64 16.39 -12.68
N ARG A 93 12.71 16.27 -13.49
CA ARG A 93 14.09 16.41 -12.98
C ARG A 93 14.32 17.79 -12.38
N ARG A 94 13.84 18.83 -13.05
CA ARG A 94 13.96 20.23 -12.59
C ARG A 94 13.32 20.42 -11.22
N VAL A 95 12.12 19.87 -11.00
CA VAL A 95 11.44 19.96 -9.70
C VAL A 95 12.15 19.11 -8.65
N LEU A 96 12.59 17.89 -8.99
CA LEU A 96 13.29 16.98 -8.07
C LEU A 96 14.69 17.45 -7.66
N GLU A 97 15.31 18.35 -8.42
CA GLU A 97 16.58 19.02 -8.12
C GLU A 97 16.39 20.36 -7.41
N SER A 98 15.14 20.80 -7.20
CA SER A 98 14.85 22.08 -6.55
C SER A 98 15.42 22.13 -5.13
N PRO A 99 16.13 23.20 -4.76
CA PRO A 99 16.68 23.36 -3.41
C PRO A 99 15.59 23.57 -2.35
N ASN A 100 14.35 23.85 -2.75
CA ASN A 100 13.21 24.09 -1.85
C ASN A 100 12.57 22.79 -1.32
N LEU A 101 12.96 21.63 -1.85
CA LEU A 101 12.45 20.35 -1.39
C LEU A 101 12.99 20.02 -0.01
N GLU A 102 12.09 19.65 0.90
CA GLU A 102 12.41 19.08 2.20
C GLU A 102 13.28 17.85 2.01
N GLY A 103 14.51 17.91 2.51
CA GLY A 103 15.46 16.82 2.39
C GLY A 103 16.31 16.79 1.13
N GLY A 104 16.27 17.85 0.35
CA GLY A 104 17.14 18.08 -0.79
C GLY A 104 16.74 17.28 -2.03
N SER A 105 17.71 17.07 -2.92
CA SER A 105 17.46 16.44 -4.22
C SER A 105 16.89 15.02 -4.07
N MET A 106 15.79 14.77 -4.78
CA MET A 106 15.08 13.49 -4.81
C MET A 106 15.56 12.56 -5.94
N ILE A 107 16.57 12.97 -6.72
CA ILE A 107 17.14 12.19 -7.83
C ILE A 107 17.72 10.82 -7.40
N PRO A 108 18.44 10.69 -6.26
CA PRO A 108 18.88 9.38 -5.79
C PRO A 108 17.69 8.45 -5.47
N PHE A 109 16.61 9.01 -4.92
CA PHE A 109 15.40 8.26 -4.62
C PHE A 109 14.65 7.85 -5.90
N LEU A 110 14.60 8.73 -6.91
CA LEU A 110 14.08 8.42 -8.26
C LEU A 110 14.85 7.24 -8.86
N THR A 111 16.18 7.31 -8.85
CA THR A 111 17.06 6.26 -9.41
C THR A 111 16.80 4.90 -8.77
N ALA A 112 16.68 4.85 -7.44
CA ALA A 112 16.39 3.62 -6.71
C ALA A 112 14.98 3.08 -6.99
N SER A 113 13.99 3.97 -7.09
CA SER A 113 12.60 3.60 -7.39
C SER A 113 12.45 3.09 -8.82
N GLU A 114 13.13 3.70 -9.79
CA GLU A 114 13.18 3.25 -11.18
C GLU A 114 13.86 1.89 -11.30
N ALA A 115 14.96 1.67 -10.58
CA ALA A 115 15.62 0.36 -10.53
C ALA A 115 14.66 -0.71 -9.97
N TYR A 116 13.93 -0.40 -8.89
CA TYR A 116 12.93 -1.28 -8.33
C TYR A 116 11.74 -1.52 -9.27
N TRP A 117 11.25 -0.48 -9.94
CA TRP A 117 10.14 -0.60 -10.88
C TRP A 117 10.53 -1.47 -12.09
N LYS A 118 11.69 -1.19 -12.68
CA LYS A 118 12.28 -2.01 -13.74
C LYS A 118 12.49 -3.46 -13.29
N ALA A 119 12.93 -3.66 -12.05
CA ALA A 119 13.08 -4.99 -11.45
C ALA A 119 11.76 -5.75 -11.37
N LEU A 120 10.70 -5.08 -10.93
CA LEU A 120 9.36 -5.65 -10.79
C LEU A 120 8.79 -6.02 -12.15
N LYS A 121 8.91 -5.13 -13.15
CA LYS A 121 8.51 -5.38 -14.54
C LYS A 121 9.24 -6.57 -15.18
N GLN A 122 10.54 -6.72 -14.90
CA GLN A 122 11.38 -7.74 -15.51
C GLN A 122 11.50 -9.03 -14.67
N GLN A 123 10.95 -9.06 -13.45
CA GLN A 123 11.15 -10.12 -12.44
C GLN A 123 12.63 -10.45 -12.14
N LYS A 124 13.57 -9.54 -12.41
CA LYS A 124 15.03 -9.82 -12.33
C LYS A 124 15.58 -9.89 -10.90
N HIS A 125 14.91 -9.27 -9.92
CA HIS A 125 15.38 -9.21 -8.53
C HIS A 125 14.81 -10.31 -7.64
N GLU A 126 14.00 -11.22 -8.18
CA GLU A 126 13.58 -12.39 -7.43
C GLU A 126 14.62 -13.48 -7.66
N PRO A 127 15.42 -13.85 -6.63
CA PRO A 127 16.49 -14.82 -6.79
C PRO A 127 15.94 -16.11 -7.40
N ASN A 128 16.71 -16.78 -8.27
CA ASN A 128 16.37 -18.11 -8.82
C ASN A 128 16.06 -19.15 -7.71
N LYS A 129 16.47 -18.85 -6.47
CA LYS A 129 16.22 -19.63 -5.27
C LYS A 129 15.59 -18.72 -4.22
N LYS A 130 14.44 -19.10 -3.65
CA LYS A 130 13.77 -18.34 -2.57
C LYS A 130 14.82 -17.96 -1.50
N PRO A 131 14.91 -16.67 -1.10
CA PRO A 131 15.84 -16.31 -0.03
C PRO A 131 15.45 -17.13 1.21
N ARG A 132 16.42 -17.82 1.83
CA ARG A 132 16.16 -18.65 3.01
C ARG A 132 16.48 -17.84 4.26
N VAL A 133 15.64 -16.84 4.55
CA VAL A 133 15.74 -15.97 5.73
C VAL A 133 15.11 -16.60 6.97
N VAL A 134 14.01 -17.35 6.81
CA VAL A 134 13.39 -18.16 7.86
C VAL A 134 13.83 -19.62 7.72
N ARG A 135 14.28 -20.20 8.83
CA ARG A 135 14.63 -21.61 8.99
C ARG A 135 13.83 -22.22 10.14
N THR A 136 13.61 -23.52 10.09
CA THR A 136 12.92 -24.27 11.15
C THR A 136 13.83 -25.39 11.62
N PHE A 137 13.85 -25.61 12.93
CA PHE A 137 14.63 -26.62 13.63
C PHE A 137 13.70 -27.36 14.59
N GLU A 138 13.93 -28.66 14.76
CA GLU A 138 13.22 -29.48 15.76
C GLU A 138 13.88 -29.30 17.13
N GLY A 139 13.08 -29.31 18.20
CA GLY A 139 13.55 -29.16 19.58
C GLY A 139 13.54 -27.72 20.09
N GLU A 140 14.00 -27.56 21.33
CA GLU A 140 14.07 -26.27 22.03
C GLU A 140 15.30 -25.44 21.62
N VAL A 141 15.24 -24.12 21.77
CA VAL A 141 16.41 -23.27 21.53
C VAL A 141 17.51 -23.59 22.54
N MET A 142 18.65 -24.07 22.05
CA MET A 142 19.82 -24.31 22.88
C MET A 142 20.57 -22.99 23.18
N PRO A 143 20.97 -22.73 24.43
CA PRO A 143 21.70 -21.51 24.82
C PRO A 143 23.18 -21.49 24.38
N THR A 144 23.72 -22.59 23.82
CA THR A 144 25.13 -22.70 23.41
C THR A 144 25.28 -23.15 21.95
N PRO A 145 26.41 -22.82 21.27
CA PRO A 145 26.55 -23.01 19.83
C PRO A 145 26.59 -24.50 19.43
N GLY A 146 25.80 -24.87 18.42
CA GLY A 146 26.03 -26.07 17.62
C GLY A 146 27.06 -25.83 16.49
N PRO A 147 27.40 -26.86 15.68
CA PRO A 147 28.39 -26.76 14.59
C PRO A 147 28.02 -25.70 13.55
N LYS A 148 28.96 -25.33 12.66
CA LYS A 148 28.88 -24.19 11.68
C LYS A 148 27.63 -24.13 10.76
N SER A 149 26.76 -25.13 10.77
CA SER A 149 25.47 -25.21 10.05
C SER A 149 24.24 -25.48 10.96
N GLY A 150 24.42 -25.48 12.28
CA GLY A 150 23.44 -25.83 13.31
C GLY A 150 22.72 -24.62 13.94
N PRO A 151 22.00 -24.87 15.06
CA PRO A 151 21.25 -23.85 15.80
C PRO A 151 22.10 -22.62 16.13
N VAL A 152 21.56 -21.42 15.92
CA VAL A 152 22.23 -20.17 16.26
C VAL A 152 21.90 -19.85 17.73
N PRO A 153 22.89 -19.80 18.65
CA PRO A 153 22.64 -19.38 20.01
C PRO A 153 22.20 -17.91 20.04
N PHE A 154 21.33 -17.56 20.98
CA PHE A 154 20.97 -16.16 21.24
C PHE A 154 21.88 -15.57 22.32
N ASP A 155 22.36 -14.36 22.09
CA ASP A 155 23.28 -13.61 22.95
C ASP A 155 22.66 -12.31 23.48
N GLY A 156 21.36 -12.12 23.22
CA GLY A 156 20.57 -10.96 23.61
C GLY A 156 19.38 -11.30 24.52
N PRO A 157 18.56 -10.29 24.83
CA PRO A 157 17.37 -10.42 25.67
C PRO A 157 16.32 -11.36 25.07
N VAL A 158 15.45 -11.85 25.97
CA VAL A 158 14.32 -12.71 25.65
C VAL A 158 13.03 -11.90 25.77
N PHE A 159 12.16 -12.00 24.77
CA PHE A 159 10.89 -11.29 24.70
C PHE A 159 9.70 -12.24 24.57
N ASP A 160 8.50 -11.78 24.91
CA ASP A 160 7.28 -12.49 24.53
C ASP A 160 7.03 -12.31 23.02
N ALA A 161 7.17 -11.07 22.53
CA ALA A 161 7.00 -10.74 21.13
C ALA A 161 8.09 -9.80 20.61
N ILE A 162 8.53 -10.04 19.39
CA ILE A 162 9.36 -9.11 18.61
C ILE A 162 8.55 -8.62 17.42
N VAL A 163 8.56 -7.31 17.16
CA VAL A 163 7.98 -6.70 15.97
C VAL A 163 9.09 -6.17 15.07
N CYS A 164 9.18 -6.68 13.84
CA CYS A 164 10.12 -6.17 12.83
C CYS A 164 9.40 -5.20 11.89
N GLY A 165 9.81 -3.93 11.87
CA GLY A 165 9.19 -2.84 11.10
C GLY A 165 8.53 -1.82 12.03
N GLY A 166 9.14 -0.64 12.13
CA GLY A 166 8.84 0.35 13.16
C GLY A 166 7.61 1.22 12.91
N THR A 167 7.29 1.54 11.64
CA THR A 167 6.28 2.57 11.33
C THR A 167 4.88 2.15 11.77
N LEU A 168 4.28 1.14 11.13
CA LEU A 168 2.96 0.63 11.50
C LEU A 168 3.04 -0.44 12.60
N GLY A 169 4.18 -1.12 12.73
CA GLY A 169 4.38 -2.14 13.77
C GLY A 169 4.35 -1.57 15.19
N LEU A 170 4.69 -0.28 15.38
CA LEU A 170 4.68 0.35 16.71
C LEU A 170 3.30 0.34 17.37
N PHE A 171 2.22 0.46 16.59
CA PHE A 171 0.85 0.38 17.14
C PHE A 171 0.57 -0.99 17.76
N VAL A 172 0.93 -2.06 17.07
CA VAL A 172 0.74 -3.43 17.57
C VAL A 172 1.68 -3.71 18.74
N ALA A 173 2.94 -3.26 18.66
CA ALA A 173 3.92 -3.41 19.72
C ALA A 173 3.47 -2.69 21.01
N ALA A 174 3.00 -1.45 20.89
CA ALA A 174 2.47 -0.68 22.01
C ALA A 174 1.23 -1.33 22.62
N ALA A 175 0.29 -1.82 21.80
CA ALA A 175 -0.89 -2.51 22.31
C ALA A 175 -0.52 -3.75 23.13
N LEU A 176 0.41 -4.57 22.63
CA LEU A 176 0.87 -5.76 23.34
C LEU A 176 1.65 -5.43 24.63
N GLN A 177 2.50 -4.41 24.59
CA GLN A 177 3.25 -3.93 25.76
C GLN A 177 2.29 -3.44 26.86
N MET A 178 1.26 -2.66 26.48
CA MET A 178 0.24 -2.17 27.41
C MET A 178 -0.67 -3.28 27.95
N GLN A 179 -0.73 -4.43 27.28
CA GLN A 179 -1.39 -5.65 27.75
C GLN A 179 -0.48 -6.52 28.64
N GLY A 180 0.72 -6.05 29.00
CA GLY A 180 1.62 -6.68 29.96
C GLY A 180 2.65 -7.65 29.37
N HIS A 181 2.77 -7.74 28.04
CA HIS A 181 3.79 -8.57 27.39
C HIS A 181 5.14 -7.84 27.34
N ASN A 182 6.25 -8.56 27.42
CA ASN A 182 7.58 -7.99 27.18
C ASN A 182 7.84 -7.92 25.67
N VAL A 183 7.80 -6.72 25.09
CA VAL A 183 7.86 -6.52 23.63
C VAL A 183 9.11 -5.74 23.22
N ALA A 184 9.75 -6.20 22.14
CA ALA A 184 10.75 -5.42 21.41
C ALA A 184 10.25 -5.03 20.02
N ILE A 185 10.57 -3.82 19.59
CA ILE A 185 10.38 -3.36 18.22
C ILE A 185 11.72 -3.08 17.54
N ILE A 186 11.86 -3.54 16.31
CA ILE A 186 13.10 -3.53 15.54
C ILE A 186 12.87 -2.73 14.25
N ASP A 187 13.77 -1.79 13.98
CA ASP A 187 13.85 -1.17 12.67
C ASP A 187 15.32 -0.90 12.31
N ARG A 188 15.64 -1.00 11.02
CA ARG A 188 16.98 -0.71 10.50
C ARG A 188 17.32 0.79 10.48
N ARG A 189 16.32 1.64 10.68
CA ARG A 189 16.42 3.10 10.81
C ARG A 189 15.83 3.52 12.17
N MET A 190 15.82 4.83 12.43
CA MET A 190 15.02 5.41 13.49
C MET A 190 13.52 5.20 13.22
N ILE A 191 12.77 4.89 14.26
CA ILE A 191 11.31 4.75 14.22
C ILE A 191 10.73 6.15 14.38
N GLN A 192 10.57 6.83 13.24
CA GLN A 192 10.07 8.18 13.18
C GLN A 192 9.02 8.33 12.07
N GLY A 193 8.04 9.19 12.30
CA GLY A 193 7.05 9.56 11.30
C GLY A 193 7.61 10.50 10.23
N ARG A 194 6.97 10.48 9.07
CA ARG A 194 7.24 11.40 7.96
C ARG A 194 6.61 12.76 8.22
N THR A 195 7.06 13.79 7.49
CA THR A 195 6.41 15.11 7.49
C THR A 195 5.11 15.12 6.70
N GLN A 196 4.96 14.17 5.75
CA GLN A 196 3.73 13.99 5.01
C GLN A 196 2.62 13.43 5.91
N GLU A 197 1.47 14.10 5.93
CA GLU A 197 0.27 13.70 6.67
C GLU A 197 -0.32 12.38 6.16
N TRP A 198 -1.00 11.64 7.05
CA TRP A 198 -1.84 10.49 6.70
C TRP A 198 -3.32 10.88 6.74
N ASN A 199 -4.05 10.56 5.67
CA ASN A 199 -5.48 10.78 5.61
C ASN A 199 -6.24 9.62 6.27
N ILE A 200 -7.18 9.95 7.15
CA ILE A 200 -8.02 8.97 7.86
C ILE A 200 -9.33 9.61 8.36
N SER A 201 -10.34 8.80 8.62
CA SER A 201 -11.60 9.25 9.21
C SER A 201 -11.51 9.34 10.73
N ARG A 202 -12.21 10.28 11.37
CA ARG A 202 -12.20 10.44 12.84
C ARG A 202 -12.60 9.16 13.59
N THR A 203 -13.61 8.45 13.10
CA THR A 203 -14.09 7.20 13.70
C THR A 203 -13.03 6.10 13.71
N GLU A 204 -12.21 6.01 12.65
CA GLU A 204 -11.14 5.02 12.55
C GLU A 204 -9.97 5.33 13.52
N LEU A 205 -9.71 6.61 13.80
CA LEU A 205 -8.70 7.00 14.80
C LEU A 205 -9.13 6.73 16.25
N GLN A 206 -10.43 6.76 16.53
CA GLN A 206 -10.95 6.60 17.89
C GLN A 206 -10.60 5.23 18.51
N VAL A 207 -10.23 4.25 17.67
CA VAL A 207 -9.73 2.94 18.13
C VAL A 207 -8.48 3.08 19.01
N LEU A 208 -7.63 4.08 18.74
CA LEU A 208 -6.40 4.31 19.51
C LEU A 208 -6.71 4.73 20.95
N VAL A 209 -7.78 5.51 21.13
CA VAL A 209 -8.29 5.87 22.45
C VAL A 209 -8.96 4.68 23.12
N SER A 210 -9.75 3.92 22.37
CA SER A 210 -10.44 2.73 22.88
C SER A 210 -9.47 1.64 23.38
N LEU A 211 -8.27 1.59 22.79
CA LEU A 211 -7.18 0.70 23.20
C LEU A 211 -6.25 1.32 24.25
N ASN A 212 -6.58 2.51 24.77
CA ASN A 212 -5.74 3.30 25.70
C ASN A 212 -4.34 3.63 25.15
N LEU A 213 -4.10 3.50 23.85
CA LEU A 213 -2.83 3.86 23.23
C LEU A 213 -2.62 5.38 23.27
N LEU A 214 -3.69 6.14 23.06
CA LEU A 214 -3.69 7.61 23.15
C LEU A 214 -4.85 8.07 24.04
N THR A 215 -4.68 9.21 24.71
CA THR A 215 -5.80 9.96 25.30
C THR A 215 -6.52 10.77 24.22
N PRO A 216 -7.76 11.22 24.46
CA PRO A 216 -8.45 12.09 23.51
C PRO A 216 -7.67 13.37 23.17
N ALA A 217 -7.00 13.97 24.15
CA ALA A 217 -6.20 15.18 23.96
C ALA A 217 -4.94 14.91 23.11
N GLU A 218 -4.24 13.80 23.37
CA GLU A 218 -3.09 13.38 22.56
C GLU A 218 -3.51 13.09 21.12
N LEU A 219 -4.64 12.42 20.92
CA LEU A 219 -5.16 12.15 19.58
C LEU A 219 -5.47 13.45 18.83
N GLN A 220 -6.15 14.38 19.49
CA GLN A 220 -6.48 15.68 18.89
C GLN A 220 -5.22 16.47 18.52
N ALA A 221 -4.16 16.43 19.33
CA ALA A 221 -2.88 17.09 19.05
C ALA A 221 -2.12 16.49 17.84
N CYS A 222 -2.46 15.25 17.46
CA CYS A 222 -1.89 14.59 16.28
C CYS A 222 -2.60 14.95 14.97
N VAL A 223 -3.81 15.51 15.04
CA VAL A 223 -4.55 15.99 13.85
C VAL A 223 -4.02 17.38 13.48
N GLU A 224 -3.47 17.52 12.27
CA GLU A 224 -2.93 18.80 11.77
C GLU A 224 -3.97 19.55 10.95
N THR A 225 -4.69 18.82 10.09
CA THR A 225 -5.63 19.40 9.14
C THR A 225 -6.96 18.66 9.22
N GLU A 226 -8.06 19.40 9.26
CA GLU A 226 -9.41 18.87 9.10
C GLU A 226 -10.09 19.63 7.97
N PHE A 227 -10.59 18.91 6.98
CA PHE A 227 -11.17 19.51 5.77
C PHE A 227 -12.48 18.84 5.41
N ASN A 228 -13.45 19.67 5.02
CA ASN A 228 -14.76 19.24 4.56
C ASN A 228 -15.33 20.36 3.67
N PRO A 229 -16.11 20.04 2.62
CA PRO A 229 -16.46 18.71 2.15
C PRO A 229 -15.38 18.05 1.28
N ILE A 230 -15.58 16.76 0.97
CA ILE A 230 -14.73 15.96 0.09
C ILE A 230 -15.51 15.59 -1.18
N ARG A 231 -14.89 15.73 -2.33
CA ARG A 231 -15.45 15.44 -3.65
C ARG A 231 -15.02 14.07 -4.15
N VAL A 232 -15.95 13.38 -4.81
CA VAL A 232 -15.71 12.27 -5.71
C VAL A 232 -16.35 12.62 -7.04
N GLY A 233 -15.61 12.53 -8.15
CA GLY A 233 -16.09 12.98 -9.45
C GLY A 233 -15.38 12.29 -10.60
N PHE A 234 -16.07 12.13 -11.73
CA PHE A 234 -15.50 11.49 -12.91
C PHE A 234 -15.89 12.26 -14.15
N LYS A 235 -15.02 12.29 -15.15
CA LYS A 235 -15.28 12.98 -16.43
C LYS A 235 -16.62 12.51 -17.02
N GLY A 236 -17.51 13.45 -17.31
CA GLY A 236 -18.85 13.16 -17.84
C GLY A 236 -19.88 12.69 -16.81
N GLY A 237 -19.50 12.57 -15.54
CA GLY A 237 -20.38 12.32 -14.39
C GLY A 237 -20.71 13.58 -13.61
N GLU A 238 -21.55 13.42 -12.58
CA GLU A 238 -21.81 14.48 -11.60
C GLU A 238 -20.88 14.35 -10.40
N ASP A 239 -20.43 15.48 -9.86
CA ASP A 239 -19.67 15.52 -8.61
C ASP A 239 -20.55 15.12 -7.42
N LEU A 240 -20.02 14.22 -6.59
CA LEU A 240 -20.58 13.79 -5.32
C LEU A 240 -19.78 14.39 -4.18
N TRP A 241 -20.46 15.04 -3.25
CA TRP A 241 -19.84 15.65 -2.07
C TRP A 241 -20.21 14.87 -0.81
N VAL A 242 -19.19 14.42 -0.09
CA VAL A 242 -19.31 13.69 1.18
C VAL A 242 -18.62 14.46 2.31
N ARG A 243 -18.90 14.05 3.55
CA ARG A 243 -18.29 14.60 4.75
C ARG A 243 -17.78 13.46 5.64
N ASP A 244 -16.74 13.75 6.39
CA ASP A 244 -16.23 12.88 7.47
C ASP A 244 -15.77 11.49 6.97
N VAL A 245 -15.20 11.47 5.77
CA VAL A 245 -14.56 10.31 5.14
C VAL A 245 -13.14 10.73 4.75
N LEU A 246 -12.12 10.11 5.36
CA LEU A 246 -10.71 10.46 5.13
C LEU A 246 -10.41 11.97 5.27
N ASN A 247 -11.18 12.64 6.13
CA ASN A 247 -11.26 14.09 6.23
C ASN A 247 -10.21 14.73 7.16
N LEU A 248 -9.40 13.90 7.81
CA LEU A 248 -8.36 14.34 8.73
C LEU A 248 -6.99 14.04 8.12
N GLY A 249 -6.13 15.04 8.10
CA GLY A 249 -4.69 14.90 7.94
C GLY A 249 -4.02 14.76 9.32
N VAL A 250 -3.46 13.58 9.59
CA VAL A 250 -2.79 13.25 10.85
C VAL A 250 -1.29 13.29 10.66
N SER A 251 -0.56 13.92 11.58
CA SER A 251 0.90 13.96 11.59
C SER A 251 1.48 12.63 12.05
N PRO A 252 2.14 11.85 11.17
CA PRO A 252 2.79 10.62 11.57
C PRO A 252 3.95 10.90 12.53
N LEU A 253 4.61 12.06 12.38
CA LEU A 253 5.71 12.49 13.25
C LEU A 253 5.24 12.63 14.69
N ARG A 254 4.15 13.38 14.95
CA ARG A 254 3.59 13.53 16.30
C ARG A 254 2.99 12.21 16.81
N LEU A 255 2.23 11.52 15.96
CA LEU A 255 1.54 10.28 16.34
C LEU A 255 2.52 9.19 16.79
N LEU A 256 3.58 8.93 16.01
CA LEU A 256 4.57 7.93 16.36
C LEU A 256 5.43 8.36 17.55
N GLU A 257 5.71 9.65 17.73
CA GLU A 257 6.47 10.15 18.87
C GLU A 257 5.71 9.97 20.20
N VAL A 258 4.42 10.32 20.24
CA VAL A 258 3.57 10.08 21.42
C VAL A 258 3.53 8.58 21.76
N LEU A 259 3.30 7.76 20.74
CA LEU A 259 3.19 6.31 20.92
C LEU A 259 4.52 5.69 21.36
N ARG A 260 5.64 6.16 20.81
CA ARG A 260 7.01 5.79 21.21
C ARG A 260 7.25 6.06 22.70
N LYS A 261 6.95 7.28 23.16
CA LYS A 261 7.12 7.65 24.58
C LYS A 261 6.33 6.73 25.50
N LYS A 262 5.08 6.43 25.14
CA LYS A 262 4.24 5.51 25.91
C LYS A 262 4.75 4.09 25.90
N PHE A 263 5.19 3.59 24.75
CA PHE A 263 5.77 2.25 24.62
C PHE A 263 7.00 2.08 25.54
N VAL A 264 7.93 3.03 25.49
CA VAL A 264 9.13 3.01 26.34
C VAL A 264 8.77 3.19 27.82
N ALA A 265 7.87 4.11 28.16
CA ALA A 265 7.41 4.31 29.53
C ALA A 265 6.72 3.07 30.12
N ALA A 266 6.07 2.27 29.28
CA ALA A 266 5.48 0.98 29.64
C ALA A 266 6.51 -0.18 29.71
N GLY A 267 7.80 0.09 29.51
CA GLY A 267 8.88 -0.90 29.57
C GLY A 267 9.23 -1.58 28.24
N GLY A 268 8.67 -1.11 27.12
CA GLY A 268 8.96 -1.64 25.79
C GLY A 268 10.38 -1.36 25.34
N THR A 269 10.99 -2.31 24.61
CA THR A 269 12.37 -2.20 24.12
C THR A 269 12.42 -1.75 22.66
N MET A 270 13.18 -0.69 22.36
CA MET A 270 13.41 -0.24 20.99
C MET A 270 14.81 -0.62 20.52
N LEU A 271 14.87 -1.30 19.37
CA LEU A 271 16.09 -1.70 18.68
C LEU A 271 16.13 -1.00 17.32
N GLU A 272 16.37 0.30 17.35
CA GLU A 272 16.55 1.13 16.16
C GLU A 272 17.95 0.93 15.58
N GLU A 273 18.13 1.18 14.28
CA GLU A 273 19.40 0.87 13.58
C GLU A 273 19.80 -0.62 13.65
N HIS A 274 18.81 -1.52 13.80
CA HIS A 274 19.00 -2.96 13.76
C HIS A 274 18.26 -3.56 12.56
N GLU A 275 19.02 -4.06 11.59
CA GLU A 275 18.45 -4.68 10.39
C GLU A 275 18.18 -6.17 10.60
N PHE A 276 16.96 -6.59 10.29
CA PHE A 276 16.58 -8.00 10.24
C PHE A 276 17.38 -8.76 9.17
N ARG A 277 18.09 -9.82 9.57
CA ARG A 277 18.86 -10.71 8.69
C ARG A 277 18.23 -12.09 8.53
N GLY A 278 17.41 -12.53 9.48
CA GLY A 278 16.69 -13.80 9.39
C GLY A 278 16.09 -14.25 10.71
N ALA A 279 15.34 -15.34 10.68
CA ALA A 279 14.70 -15.94 11.84
C ALA A 279 14.89 -17.46 11.83
N ASP A 280 15.12 -18.03 13.01
CA ASP A 280 15.26 -19.46 13.22
C ASP A 280 14.16 -19.89 14.20
N VAL A 281 13.20 -20.69 13.72
CA VAL A 281 12.01 -21.13 14.46
C VAL A 281 12.28 -22.50 15.10
N TYR A 282 11.92 -22.62 16.37
CA TYR A 282 12.06 -23.79 17.22
C TYR A 282 10.71 -24.12 17.88
N ASP A 283 10.63 -25.28 18.55
CA ASP A 283 9.39 -25.74 19.19
C ASP A 283 8.93 -24.81 20.31
N ASP A 284 9.85 -24.13 21.00
CA ASP A 284 9.62 -23.29 22.18
C ASP A 284 9.87 -21.78 21.94
N GLY A 285 10.37 -21.38 20.76
CA GLY A 285 10.67 -19.97 20.48
C GLY A 285 11.17 -19.69 19.06
N VAL A 286 11.53 -18.43 18.82
CA VAL A 286 12.15 -17.95 17.58
C VAL A 286 13.37 -17.11 17.93
N VAL A 287 14.49 -17.39 17.27
CA VAL A 287 15.71 -16.57 17.36
C VAL A 287 15.76 -15.64 16.15
N VAL A 288 15.72 -14.34 16.40
CA VAL A 288 15.80 -13.29 15.39
C VAL A 288 17.24 -12.83 15.26
N ARG A 289 17.78 -12.97 14.05
CA ARG A 289 19.16 -12.60 13.71
C ARG A 289 19.17 -11.17 13.17
N LEU A 290 19.88 -10.30 13.85
CA LEU A 290 19.99 -8.87 13.53
C LEU A 290 21.41 -8.50 13.17
N GLN A 291 21.55 -7.41 12.43
CA GLN A 291 22.81 -6.74 12.22
C GLN A 291 22.67 -5.25 12.50
N ILE A 292 23.58 -4.71 13.29
CA ILE A 292 23.62 -3.29 13.61
C ILE A 292 24.06 -2.52 12.36
N THR A 293 23.24 -1.58 11.90
CA THR A 293 23.50 -0.83 10.67
C THR A 293 24.36 0.41 10.88
N SER A 294 24.44 0.92 12.13
CA SER A 294 25.02 2.20 12.57
C SER A 294 25.73 2.99 11.47
N GLY A 295 25.06 4.00 10.91
CA GLY A 295 25.64 4.88 9.90
C GLY A 295 24.77 6.11 9.65
N THR A 296 25.24 7.25 10.17
CA THR A 296 24.70 8.63 10.15
C THR A 296 23.32 8.82 10.78
N ALA A 297 23.23 9.81 11.68
CA ALA A 297 21.96 10.28 12.20
C ALA A 297 21.05 10.63 11.02
N VAL A 298 19.96 9.89 10.91
CA VAL A 298 18.98 9.99 9.84
C VAL A 298 18.20 11.28 10.08
N THR A 299 18.19 12.19 9.11
CA THR A 299 17.46 13.45 9.21
C THR A 299 15.97 13.23 8.87
N VAL A 300 15.09 14.18 9.20
CA VAL A 300 13.65 14.11 8.84
C VAL A 300 13.44 13.89 7.34
N ALA A 301 14.34 14.43 6.51
CA ALA A 301 14.47 14.19 5.08
C ALA A 301 14.52 12.70 4.68
N ASP A 302 15.17 11.88 5.48
CA ASP A 302 15.42 10.47 5.19
C ASP A 302 14.25 9.57 5.62
N ALA A 303 13.42 10.03 6.58
CA ALA A 303 12.14 9.40 6.90
C ALA A 303 11.21 9.43 5.68
N ASN A 304 11.28 10.51 4.88
CA ASN A 304 10.51 10.70 3.65
C ASN A 304 11.01 9.84 2.46
N LYS A 305 12.18 9.18 2.58
CA LYS A 305 12.70 8.25 1.55
C LYS A 305 12.21 6.82 1.83
N PRO A 306 11.44 6.18 0.92
CA PRO A 306 11.11 4.76 0.99
C PRO A 306 12.32 3.85 1.23
N GLY A 307 12.05 2.71 1.86
CA GLY A 307 13.06 1.78 2.33
C GLY A 307 13.94 1.13 1.25
N ALA A 308 13.66 1.30 -0.04
CA ALA A 308 14.38 0.63 -1.12
C ALA A 308 15.78 1.24 -1.41
N VAL A 309 16.08 2.45 -0.93
CA VAL A 309 17.40 3.07 -1.11
C VAL A 309 18.37 2.54 -0.06
N SER A 310 19.01 1.41 -0.34
CA SER A 310 20.27 1.02 0.29
C SER A 310 21.32 0.95 -0.80
N SER A 311 22.20 1.95 -0.87
CA SER A 311 23.35 1.91 -1.76
C SER A 311 24.30 0.81 -1.31
N GLY A 312 24.39 -0.24 -2.13
CA GLY A 312 25.60 -1.02 -2.23
C GLY A 312 26.68 -0.14 -2.84
N THR A 313 27.54 0.41 -1.99
CA THR A 313 28.84 0.96 -2.39
C THR A 313 29.89 0.28 -1.54
N SER A 314 30.27 -0.92 -1.97
CA SER A 314 31.53 -1.54 -1.57
C SER A 314 32.67 -0.86 -2.35
N GLY A 315 33.58 -0.20 -1.62
CA GLY A 315 34.95 0.04 -2.07
C GLY A 315 35.20 1.33 -2.84
N THR A 316 35.72 2.35 -2.15
CA THR A 316 37.03 2.94 -2.46
C THR A 316 37.42 3.85 -1.31
N SER A 317 38.50 3.47 -0.63
CA SER A 317 39.22 4.29 0.34
C SER A 317 39.79 5.52 -0.37
N GLY A 318 39.14 6.67 -0.22
CA GLY A 318 39.68 7.99 -0.57
C GLY A 318 39.86 8.79 0.71
N ALA A 319 41.06 9.30 0.93
CA ALA A 319 41.52 9.95 2.15
C ALA A 319 40.58 11.07 2.64
N VAL A 320 40.32 11.04 3.95
CA VAL A 320 39.68 12.13 4.69
C VAL A 320 40.62 13.33 4.68
N GLY A 321 40.25 14.38 3.94
CA GLY A 321 40.79 15.71 4.13
C GLY A 321 40.16 16.33 5.37
N THR A 322 40.98 16.67 6.35
CA THR A 322 40.63 17.44 7.55
C THR A 322 40.09 18.82 7.16
N GLY A 323 38.77 19.00 7.26
CA GLY A 323 38.10 20.29 7.15
C GLY A 323 37.39 20.62 8.46
N THR A 324 37.84 21.70 9.09
CA THR A 324 37.37 22.27 10.36
C THR A 324 35.86 22.51 10.40
N ALA A 325 35.27 22.23 11.56
CA ALA A 325 33.88 22.52 11.92
C ALA A 325 33.53 23.99 11.67
N GLY A 326 32.61 24.24 10.74
CA GLY A 326 31.93 25.51 10.54
C GLY A 326 30.50 25.40 11.04
N SER A 327 30.18 26.12 12.11
CA SER A 327 28.84 26.29 12.67
C SER A 327 27.95 27.06 11.67
N GLY A 328 27.13 26.34 10.93
CA GLY A 328 26.07 26.90 10.08
C GLY A 328 24.78 26.13 10.34
N LEU A 329 23.90 26.69 11.18
CA LEU A 329 22.57 26.17 11.45
C LEU A 329 21.75 26.16 10.15
N THR A 330 21.18 25.01 9.78
CA THR A 330 20.33 24.88 8.58
C THR A 330 18.92 25.38 8.86
N ALA A 331 18.16 25.71 7.80
CA ALA A 331 16.76 26.13 7.92
C ALA A 331 15.87 25.07 8.60
N ASP A 332 16.27 23.79 8.52
CA ASP A 332 15.59 22.66 9.16
C ASP A 332 15.66 22.74 10.69
N ASP A 333 16.78 23.20 11.27
CA ASP A 333 16.94 23.42 12.73
C ASP A 333 16.13 24.61 13.24
N ALA A 334 15.80 25.56 12.38
CA ALA A 334 14.98 26.73 12.71
C ALA A 334 13.48 26.38 12.68
N MET A 335 13.03 25.59 11.71
CA MET A 335 11.67 25.05 11.67
C MET A 335 11.42 24.09 12.83
N PHE A 336 12.40 23.26 13.17
CA PHE A 336 12.35 22.40 14.36
C PHE A 336 12.24 23.22 15.65
N ARG A 337 12.99 24.33 15.77
CA ARG A 337 12.87 25.26 16.90
C ARG A 337 11.54 26.01 16.94
N ASP A 338 10.95 26.41 15.81
CA ASP A 338 9.62 27.05 15.79
C ASP A 338 8.52 26.06 16.22
N ILE A 339 8.55 24.84 15.69
CA ILE A 339 7.61 23.76 16.08
C ILE A 339 7.77 23.38 17.56
N THR A 340 9.01 23.25 18.05
CA THR A 340 9.27 22.93 19.47
C THR A 340 9.01 24.11 20.40
N SER A 341 9.19 25.35 19.96
CA SER A 341 8.87 26.55 20.78
C SER A 341 7.40 26.67 21.12
N ARG A 342 6.49 26.20 20.25
CA ARG A 342 5.05 26.15 20.49
C ARG A 342 4.62 25.03 21.44
N MET A 343 5.51 24.08 21.76
CA MET A 343 5.23 22.89 22.58
C MET A 343 5.82 22.94 24.00
N GLY A 344 6.43 24.06 24.40
CA GLY A 344 7.25 24.11 25.62
C GLY A 344 8.55 23.28 25.48
N PRO A 345 9.45 23.30 26.47
CA PRO A 345 10.76 22.67 26.34
C PRO A 345 10.63 21.16 26.12
N VAL A 346 10.93 20.72 24.90
CA VAL A 346 11.05 19.32 24.50
C VAL A 346 12.46 18.86 24.92
N PRO A 347 12.61 17.86 25.80
CA PRO A 347 13.93 17.34 26.15
C PRO A 347 14.61 16.76 24.90
N GLU A 348 15.87 17.11 24.66
CA GLU A 348 16.76 16.35 23.77
C GLU A 348 16.85 14.92 24.29
N LEU A 349 16.03 14.02 23.73
CA LEU A 349 15.98 12.62 24.12
C LEU A 349 17.08 11.87 23.38
N GLY A 350 18.20 11.70 24.07
CA GLY A 350 19.31 10.86 23.65
C GLY A 350 18.86 9.45 23.27
N ARG A 351 19.65 8.82 22.40
CA ARG A 351 19.54 7.40 22.04
C ARG A 351 19.28 6.57 23.29
N ILE A 352 18.05 6.11 23.47
CA ILE A 352 17.73 5.15 24.52
C ILE A 352 18.15 3.79 23.97
N ASN A 353 19.47 3.55 23.93
CA ASN A 353 19.98 2.20 23.92
C ASN A 353 19.33 1.53 25.13
N GLY A 354 18.47 0.53 24.89
CA GLY A 354 17.70 -0.14 25.93
C GLY A 354 18.56 -0.36 27.17
N ALA A 355 18.03 0.06 28.32
CA ALA A 355 18.74 0.09 29.59
C ALA A 355 19.60 -1.19 29.78
N GLY A 356 20.92 -1.03 29.74
CA GLY A 356 21.88 -2.11 30.03
C GLY A 356 22.57 -2.79 28.84
N MET A 357 22.33 -2.39 27.59
CA MET A 357 23.08 -2.95 26.46
C MET A 357 24.46 -2.27 26.28
N PRO A 358 25.57 -3.02 26.15
CA PRO A 358 26.89 -2.44 25.92
C PRO A 358 26.92 -1.66 24.59
N ALA A 359 27.80 -0.66 24.49
CA ALA A 359 28.03 0.06 23.25
C ALA A 359 28.55 -0.90 22.17
N ARG A 360 27.68 -1.27 21.22
CA ARG A 360 27.99 -2.21 20.13
C ARG A 360 28.37 -1.47 18.85
N SER A 361 29.17 -2.11 18.02
CA SER A 361 29.81 -1.51 16.83
C SER A 361 29.03 -1.78 15.53
N ARG A 362 29.20 -0.92 14.52
CA ARG A 362 28.57 -1.10 13.20
C ARG A 362 28.90 -2.47 12.62
N GLY A 363 27.88 -3.15 12.10
CA GLY A 363 28.02 -4.44 11.43
C GLY A 363 28.06 -5.63 12.39
N GLU A 364 28.10 -5.39 13.70
CA GLU A 364 28.00 -6.41 14.73
C GLU A 364 26.65 -7.14 14.64
N LYS A 365 26.69 -8.45 14.92
CA LYS A 365 25.50 -9.30 14.91
C LYS A 365 24.90 -9.33 16.30
N LEU A 366 23.58 -9.31 16.36
CA LEU A 366 22.82 -9.47 17.60
C LEU A 366 21.74 -10.53 17.35
N ASN A 367 21.70 -11.57 18.17
CA ASN A 367 20.66 -12.58 18.11
C ASN A 367 19.79 -12.47 19.37
N VAL A 368 18.51 -12.16 19.19
CA VAL A 368 17.52 -12.04 20.27
C VAL A 368 16.51 -13.16 20.17
N ARG A 369 15.96 -13.60 21.30
CA ARG A 369 14.95 -14.67 21.35
C ARG A 369 13.58 -14.07 21.64
N ALA A 370 12.55 -14.62 21.01
CA ALA A 370 11.16 -14.35 21.40
C ALA A 370 10.29 -15.61 21.34
N ARG A 371 9.08 -15.55 21.92
CA ARG A 371 8.05 -16.59 21.73
C ARG A 371 7.33 -16.41 20.39
N LEU A 372 7.16 -15.17 19.93
CA LEU A 372 6.48 -14.76 18.71
C LEU A 372 7.25 -13.67 17.95
N LEU A 373 7.33 -13.79 16.63
CA LEU A 373 7.83 -12.76 15.71
C LEU A 373 6.67 -12.22 14.86
N LEU A 374 6.45 -10.91 14.92
CA LEU A 374 5.54 -10.18 14.07
C LEU A 374 6.31 -9.50 12.93
N ASP A 375 5.98 -9.88 11.70
CA ASP A 375 6.54 -9.28 10.49
C ASP A 375 5.69 -8.08 10.06
N GLY A 376 6.15 -6.87 10.41
CA GLY A 376 5.60 -5.59 10.02
C GLY A 376 6.49 -4.80 9.05
N MET A 377 7.40 -5.46 8.32
CA MET A 377 8.37 -4.80 7.42
C MET A 377 7.75 -4.31 6.09
N GLY A 378 6.43 -4.44 5.94
CA GLY A 378 5.64 -4.01 4.80
C GLY A 378 5.85 -4.82 3.51
N HIS A 379 5.48 -4.26 2.36
CA HIS A 379 5.55 -4.91 1.04
C HIS A 379 6.93 -5.48 0.68
N TYR A 380 7.99 -4.92 1.26
CA TYR A 380 9.37 -5.30 0.97
C TYR A 380 9.95 -6.34 1.93
N SER A 381 9.15 -6.86 2.86
CA SER A 381 9.54 -7.89 3.83
C SER A 381 10.30 -9.03 3.15
N THR A 382 11.46 -9.36 3.69
CA THR A 382 12.26 -10.50 3.23
C THR A 382 11.60 -11.84 3.57
N ILE A 383 10.81 -11.90 4.65
CA ILE A 383 10.00 -13.06 5.02
C ILE A 383 8.90 -13.26 4.00
N VAL A 384 8.13 -12.21 3.66
CA VAL A 384 7.08 -12.28 2.63
C VAL A 384 7.66 -12.63 1.27
N LYS A 385 8.84 -12.12 0.91
CA LYS A 385 9.56 -12.52 -0.32
C LYS A 385 9.91 -14.01 -0.32
N GLN A 386 10.34 -14.58 0.82
CA GLN A 386 10.53 -16.03 0.94
C GLN A 386 9.22 -16.80 0.77
N MET A 387 8.12 -16.31 1.35
CA MET A 387 6.80 -16.93 1.24
C MET A 387 6.33 -16.97 -0.22
N ARG A 388 6.35 -15.82 -0.89
CA ARG A 388 5.83 -15.61 -2.25
C ARG A 388 6.75 -16.15 -3.35
N GLY A 389 8.07 -16.13 -3.16
CA GLY A 389 9.00 -16.54 -4.20
C GLY A 389 8.94 -15.63 -5.42
N ARG A 390 8.38 -16.13 -6.53
CA ARG A 390 8.34 -15.46 -7.85
C ARG A 390 6.97 -15.00 -8.33
N VAL A 391 6.02 -14.91 -7.39
CA VAL A 391 4.64 -14.58 -7.72
C VAL A 391 4.55 -13.12 -8.12
N ARG A 392 4.08 -12.87 -9.35
CA ARG A 392 3.77 -11.51 -9.82
C ARG A 392 2.63 -10.92 -8.97
N PRO A 393 2.65 -9.61 -8.68
CA PRO A 393 1.47 -8.93 -8.19
C PRO A 393 0.31 -9.13 -9.18
N ASP A 394 -0.90 -9.30 -8.66
CA ASP A 394 -2.13 -9.41 -9.47
C ASP A 394 -2.61 -8.03 -9.95
N GLY A 395 -2.21 -6.98 -9.25
CA GLY A 395 -2.40 -5.58 -9.63
C GLY A 395 -1.35 -4.70 -8.95
N ILE A 396 -1.12 -3.53 -9.51
CA ILE A 396 -0.23 -2.50 -8.97
C ILE A 396 -0.97 -1.17 -9.00
N VAL A 397 -0.75 -0.33 -7.99
CA VAL A 397 -0.98 1.10 -8.15
C VAL A 397 0.33 1.84 -8.22
N MET A 398 0.51 2.57 -9.32
CA MET A 398 1.57 3.56 -9.45
C MET A 398 1.00 4.89 -9.03
N VAL A 399 1.72 5.60 -8.15
CA VAL A 399 1.36 6.95 -7.71
C VAL A 399 2.55 7.87 -7.84
N VAL A 400 2.27 9.11 -8.21
CA VAL A 400 3.16 10.26 -8.12
C VAL A 400 2.40 11.41 -7.49
N GLY A 401 3.09 12.39 -6.93
CA GLY A 401 2.43 13.58 -6.42
C GLY A 401 3.37 14.51 -5.68
N SER A 402 2.82 15.57 -5.12
CA SER A 402 3.59 16.55 -4.37
C SER A 402 2.75 17.25 -3.30
N CYS A 403 3.46 17.84 -2.34
CA CYS A 403 2.89 18.84 -1.44
C CYS A 403 3.55 20.17 -1.77
N ALA A 404 2.75 21.20 -2.01
CA ALA A 404 3.23 22.54 -2.38
C ALA A 404 2.41 23.65 -1.74
N THR A 405 3.05 24.80 -1.57
CA THR A 405 2.39 26.07 -1.24
C THR A 405 2.17 26.90 -2.52
N GLY A 406 1.35 27.94 -2.45
CA GLY A 406 1.07 28.82 -3.60
C GLY A 406 -0.27 28.54 -4.30
N PHE A 407 -1.05 27.58 -3.81
CA PHE A 407 -2.44 27.42 -4.25
C PHE A 407 -3.31 28.58 -3.75
N PRO A 408 -4.32 29.04 -4.52
CA PRO A 408 -5.29 30.01 -4.05
C PRO A 408 -6.01 29.53 -2.78
N ALA A 409 -6.12 30.40 -1.78
CA ALA A 409 -6.64 30.02 -0.46
C ALA A 409 -8.11 29.57 -0.52
N GLU A 410 -8.90 30.15 -1.42
CA GLU A 410 -10.28 29.79 -1.71
C GLU A 410 -10.42 28.41 -2.36
N ALA A 411 -9.44 27.99 -3.17
CA ALA A 411 -9.42 26.69 -3.83
C ALA A 411 -8.89 25.58 -2.90
N ASN A 412 -8.18 25.94 -1.82
CA ASN A 412 -7.59 25.00 -0.88
C ASN A 412 -8.46 24.72 0.36
N GLN A 413 -9.78 24.70 0.21
CA GLN A 413 -10.72 24.45 1.32
C GLN A 413 -11.38 23.07 1.25
N THR A 414 -11.40 22.46 0.07
CA THR A 414 -12.03 21.16 -0.19
C THR A 414 -11.01 20.12 -0.62
N ALA A 415 -11.42 18.87 -0.55
CA ALA A 415 -10.62 17.73 -0.98
C ALA A 415 -11.24 17.00 -2.16
N ASP A 416 -10.41 16.30 -2.93
CA ASP A 416 -10.77 15.33 -3.96
C ASP A 416 -10.28 13.96 -3.49
N LEU A 417 -11.21 13.04 -3.24
CA LEU A 417 -10.90 11.68 -2.80
C LEU A 417 -10.65 10.73 -3.97
N LEU A 418 -11.40 10.89 -5.06
CA LEU A 418 -11.20 10.13 -6.27
C LEU A 418 -11.78 10.93 -7.43
N TYR A 419 -10.90 11.51 -8.24
CA TYR A 419 -11.28 12.40 -9.33
C TYR A 419 -10.66 12.00 -10.66
N THR A 420 -11.42 12.12 -11.75
CA THR A 420 -10.89 12.04 -13.11
C THR A 420 -11.43 13.19 -13.97
N PHE A 421 -10.57 13.79 -14.78
CA PHE A 421 -10.96 14.77 -15.79
C PHE A 421 -10.46 14.43 -17.20
N THR A 422 -9.57 13.44 -17.31
CA THR A 422 -9.07 12.88 -18.56
C THR A 422 -9.68 11.50 -18.82
N ASP A 423 -9.71 11.11 -20.08
CA ASP A 423 -10.01 9.72 -20.46
C ASP A 423 -8.73 8.89 -20.35
N VAL A 424 -8.83 7.59 -20.64
CA VAL A 424 -7.65 6.73 -20.68
C VAL A 424 -6.70 7.19 -21.79
N GLU A 425 -5.43 7.38 -21.40
CA GLU A 425 -4.32 7.69 -22.28
C GLU A 425 -3.18 6.68 -22.02
N ASP A 426 -2.47 6.25 -23.06
CA ASP A 426 -1.40 5.25 -22.98
C ASP A 426 -1.77 3.98 -22.17
N ASP A 427 -3.01 3.51 -22.37
CA ASP A 427 -3.62 2.38 -21.65
C ASP A 427 -3.57 2.51 -20.12
N MET A 428 -3.66 3.73 -19.59
CA MET A 428 -3.78 3.99 -18.15
C MET A 428 -4.82 5.09 -17.85
N GLN A 429 -5.81 4.78 -17.01
CA GLN A 429 -6.68 5.82 -16.45
C GLN A 429 -5.92 6.54 -15.34
N MET A 430 -5.72 7.85 -15.48
CA MET A 430 -5.20 8.68 -14.39
C MET A 430 -6.35 9.08 -13.46
N PHE A 431 -6.12 8.85 -12.17
CA PHE A 431 -6.94 9.29 -11.05
C PHE A 431 -6.19 10.36 -10.28
N TRP A 432 -6.94 11.29 -9.71
CA TRP A 432 -6.43 12.40 -8.95
C TRP A 432 -7.04 12.44 -7.56
N GLU A 433 -6.18 12.79 -6.61
CA GLU A 433 -6.51 13.04 -5.21
C GLU A 433 -5.91 14.39 -4.81
N ALA A 434 -6.60 15.14 -3.96
CA ALA A 434 -6.10 16.41 -3.48
C ALA A 434 -6.65 16.74 -2.09
N PHE A 435 -5.80 17.19 -1.18
CA PHE A 435 -6.19 17.51 0.19
C PHE A 435 -5.46 18.77 0.66
N PRO A 436 -6.15 19.67 1.39
CA PRO A 436 -5.47 20.69 2.19
C PRO A 436 -4.48 20.01 3.15
N ALA A 437 -3.32 20.62 3.33
CA ALA A 437 -2.26 20.17 4.23
C ALA A 437 -1.71 21.36 5.01
N GLU A 438 -1.01 21.10 6.11
CA GLU A 438 -0.42 22.14 6.97
C GLU A 438 -1.46 23.19 7.38
N ASN A 439 -2.65 22.71 7.80
CA ASN A 439 -3.79 23.55 8.16
C ASN A 439 -4.22 24.54 7.05
N GLY A 440 -4.13 24.10 5.79
CA GLY A 440 -4.53 24.86 4.61
C GLY A 440 -3.44 25.77 4.03
N ALA A 441 -2.25 25.84 4.64
CA ALA A 441 -1.12 26.60 4.09
C ALA A 441 -0.51 25.93 2.84
N ALA A 442 -0.61 24.61 2.76
CA ALA A 442 -0.15 23.81 1.63
C ALA A 442 -1.29 22.93 1.10
N ARG A 443 -1.08 22.34 -0.08
CA ARG A 443 -1.97 21.34 -0.64
C ARG A 443 -1.15 20.14 -1.10
N THR A 444 -1.63 18.96 -0.73
CA THR A 444 -1.11 17.70 -1.24
C THR A 444 -1.95 17.26 -2.42
N THR A 445 -1.32 16.93 -3.53
CA THR A 445 -1.98 16.43 -4.74
C THR A 445 -1.29 15.16 -5.23
N TYR A 446 -2.08 14.14 -5.54
CA TYR A 446 -1.61 12.86 -6.08
C TYR A 446 -2.24 12.59 -7.44
N MET A 447 -1.47 11.96 -8.31
CA MET A 447 -1.93 11.33 -9.54
C MET A 447 -1.52 9.86 -9.52
N PHE A 448 -2.47 8.96 -9.74
CA PHE A 448 -2.22 7.53 -9.66
C PHE A 448 -3.03 6.75 -10.71
N ALA A 449 -2.63 5.49 -10.92
CA ALA A 449 -3.31 4.60 -11.84
C ALA A 449 -3.25 3.15 -11.36
N TYR A 450 -4.39 2.46 -11.47
CA TYR A 450 -4.47 1.01 -11.32
C TYR A 450 -3.94 0.34 -12.59
N THR A 451 -2.87 -0.45 -12.43
CA THR A 451 -2.09 -1.00 -13.55
C THR A 451 -1.50 -2.37 -13.19
N ASP A 452 -0.62 -2.86 -14.05
CA ASP A 452 0.11 -4.12 -13.96
C ASP A 452 1.63 -3.88 -14.05
N ALA A 453 2.42 -4.96 -14.06
CA ALA A 453 3.87 -4.91 -14.18
C ALA A 453 4.34 -5.07 -15.64
N ASP A 454 3.53 -4.71 -16.64
CA ASP A 454 3.93 -4.87 -18.04
C ASP A 454 5.18 -4.02 -18.36
N PRO A 455 6.19 -4.56 -19.07
CA PRO A 455 7.42 -3.84 -19.41
C PRO A 455 7.21 -2.48 -20.08
N SER A 456 6.13 -2.33 -20.86
CA SER A 456 5.76 -1.10 -21.58
C SER A 456 5.23 0.02 -20.69
N ARG A 457 4.80 -0.28 -19.45
CA ARG A 457 4.31 0.73 -18.50
C ARG A 457 5.36 1.83 -18.25
N PRO A 458 4.95 3.09 -18.08
CA PRO A 458 5.85 4.23 -17.97
C PRO A 458 6.80 4.10 -16.78
N SER A 459 7.88 4.87 -16.83
CA SER A 459 8.78 5.10 -15.72
C SER A 459 8.15 6.08 -14.70
N PHE A 460 8.67 6.14 -13.47
CA PHE A 460 8.24 7.17 -12.51
C PHE A 460 8.59 8.58 -12.98
N GLU A 461 9.74 8.76 -13.62
CA GLU A 461 10.13 10.04 -14.24
C GLU A 461 9.10 10.49 -15.29
N GLN A 462 8.70 9.59 -16.19
CA GLN A 462 7.68 9.87 -17.21
C GLN A 462 6.32 10.20 -16.59
N MET A 463 5.90 9.45 -15.57
CA MET A 463 4.64 9.70 -14.88
C MET A 463 4.67 11.03 -14.10
N LEU A 464 5.82 11.42 -13.54
CA LEU A 464 6.02 12.73 -12.91
C LEU A 464 5.96 13.88 -13.92
N ASP A 465 6.52 13.71 -15.12
CA ASP A 465 6.41 14.70 -16.18
C ASP A 465 4.94 14.95 -16.55
N SER A 466 4.16 13.88 -16.77
CA SER A 466 2.71 14.00 -17.02
C SER A 466 1.96 14.63 -15.85
N TYR A 467 2.33 14.31 -14.61
CA TYR A 467 1.75 14.93 -13.42
C TYR A 467 1.98 16.44 -13.39
N PHE A 468 3.20 16.91 -13.60
CA PHE A 468 3.50 18.34 -13.56
C PHE A 468 2.91 19.11 -14.74
N GLU A 469 2.74 18.47 -15.90
CA GLU A 469 2.06 19.05 -17.06
C GLU A 469 0.55 19.21 -16.81
N GLN A 470 -0.08 18.22 -16.18
CA GLN A 470 -1.53 18.22 -15.95
C GLN A 470 -1.96 18.92 -14.65
N LEU A 471 -1.06 19.08 -13.68
CA LEU A 471 -1.37 19.68 -12.38
C LEU A 471 -2.00 21.09 -12.51
N PRO A 472 -1.53 21.98 -13.41
CA PRO A 472 -2.17 23.27 -13.55
C PRO A 472 -3.61 23.21 -14.06
N LEU A 473 -3.87 22.31 -15.02
CA LEU A 473 -5.22 22.08 -15.55
C LEU A 473 -6.15 21.50 -14.48
N TYR A 474 -5.66 20.54 -13.71
CA TYR A 474 -6.43 19.91 -12.63
C TYR A 474 -6.83 20.91 -11.54
N GLN A 475 -5.91 21.77 -11.13
CA GLN A 475 -6.10 22.69 -9.99
C GLN A 475 -6.52 24.10 -10.40
N GLY A 476 -6.79 24.35 -11.70
CA GLY A 476 -7.22 25.66 -12.20
C GLY A 476 -6.17 26.75 -12.03
N LEU A 477 -4.91 26.40 -12.26
CA LEU A 477 -3.74 27.24 -12.07
C LEU A 477 -3.26 27.81 -13.41
N ASP A 478 -2.86 29.09 -13.43
CA ASP A 478 -2.31 29.72 -14.64
C ASP A 478 -1.00 29.08 -15.10
N SER A 479 -0.11 28.74 -14.16
CA SER A 479 1.18 28.12 -14.47
C SER A 479 1.71 27.28 -13.30
N LEU A 480 2.70 26.43 -13.57
CA LEU A 480 3.33 25.60 -12.55
C LEU A 480 4.25 26.42 -11.63
N GLU A 481 4.82 27.49 -12.15
CA GLU A 481 5.81 28.35 -11.48
C GLU A 481 5.26 29.10 -10.26
N GLN A 482 3.94 29.21 -10.14
CA GLN A 482 3.30 29.78 -8.93
C GLN A 482 3.42 28.85 -7.72
N LEU A 483 3.68 27.56 -7.92
CA LEU A 483 3.77 26.58 -6.86
C LEU A 483 5.19 26.48 -6.31
N GLN A 484 5.30 26.41 -4.99
CA GLN A 484 6.54 26.10 -4.29
C GLN A 484 6.45 24.69 -3.73
N PHE A 485 7.05 23.74 -4.44
CA PHE A 485 7.08 22.34 -4.02
C PHE A 485 7.92 22.17 -2.75
N ARG A 486 7.29 21.62 -1.72
CA ARG A 486 7.92 21.24 -0.45
C ARG A 486 8.34 19.78 -0.47
N ARG A 487 7.48 18.92 -1.00
CA ARG A 487 7.66 17.46 -1.00
C ARG A 487 7.21 16.88 -2.34
N VAL A 488 7.89 15.84 -2.81
CA VAL A 488 7.49 15.04 -3.97
C VAL A 488 7.46 13.56 -3.59
N LEU A 489 6.40 12.87 -3.97
CA LEU A 489 6.17 11.45 -3.71
C LEU A 489 6.11 10.70 -5.05
N PHE A 490 6.67 9.50 -5.06
CA PHE A 490 6.36 8.51 -6.08
C PHE A 490 6.60 7.09 -5.54
N GLY A 491 5.82 6.13 -6.02
CA GLY A 491 5.90 4.75 -5.57
C GLY A 491 4.98 3.82 -6.34
N ALA A 492 5.27 2.52 -6.22
CA ALA A 492 4.41 1.46 -6.74
C ALA A 492 4.04 0.51 -5.61
N PHE A 493 2.75 0.26 -5.46
CA PHE A 493 2.20 -0.61 -4.42
C PHE A 493 1.68 -1.90 -5.05
N PRO A 494 2.41 -3.02 -4.88
CA PRO A 494 1.98 -4.30 -5.41
C PRO A 494 0.85 -4.89 -4.56
N CYS A 495 -0.22 -5.31 -5.22
CA CYS A 495 -1.36 -5.98 -4.63
C CYS A 495 -1.44 -7.44 -5.07
N TYR A 496 -1.82 -8.28 -4.12
CA TYR A 496 -1.92 -9.72 -4.30
C TYR A 496 -3.32 -10.16 -3.90
N SER A 497 -4.03 -10.76 -4.83
CA SER A 497 -5.43 -11.19 -4.68
C SER A 497 -5.60 -12.28 -3.63
N LYS A 498 -4.54 -13.07 -3.41
CA LYS A 498 -4.46 -14.09 -2.36
C LYS A 498 -4.01 -13.47 -1.03
N GLY A 499 -4.85 -12.60 -0.47
CA GLY A 499 -4.72 -12.02 0.87
C GLY A 499 -5.97 -12.24 1.72
N PRO A 500 -5.88 -12.20 3.06
CA PRO A 500 -4.67 -12.08 3.87
C PRO A 500 -3.70 -13.27 3.76
N LEU A 501 -2.41 -13.05 3.99
CA LEU A 501 -1.40 -14.11 3.94
C LEU A 501 -1.51 -15.03 5.15
N ALA A 502 -1.70 -16.32 4.88
CA ALA A 502 -1.60 -17.36 5.89
C ALA A 502 -0.13 -17.54 6.34
N PRO A 503 0.14 -17.62 7.65
CA PRO A 503 1.46 -17.97 8.18
C PRO A 503 2.01 -19.26 7.57
N GLN A 504 3.30 -19.30 7.25
CA GLN A 504 3.98 -20.52 6.79
C GLN A 504 4.67 -21.29 7.92
N TRP A 505 4.98 -20.61 9.01
CA TRP A 505 5.72 -21.15 10.15
C TRP A 505 4.95 -20.95 11.44
N ASP A 506 5.22 -21.79 12.42
CA ASP A 506 4.85 -21.51 13.80
C ASP A 506 5.58 -20.22 14.27
N ARG A 507 4.97 -19.51 15.22
CA ARG A 507 5.58 -18.35 15.91
C ARG A 507 5.94 -17.17 15.00
N ILE A 508 5.45 -17.12 13.77
CA ILE A 508 5.62 -15.98 12.86
C ILE A 508 4.26 -15.56 12.30
N LEU A 509 3.90 -14.29 12.43
CA LEU A 509 2.68 -13.71 11.84
C LEU A 509 3.00 -12.41 11.09
N GLN A 510 2.47 -12.26 9.88
CA GLN A 510 2.54 -11.00 9.15
C GLN A 510 1.46 -10.02 9.64
N ILE A 511 1.82 -8.74 9.80
CA ILE A 511 0.93 -7.64 10.16
C ILE A 511 1.12 -6.44 9.22
N GLY A 512 0.17 -5.50 9.20
CA GLY A 512 0.21 -4.34 8.30
C GLY A 512 0.34 -4.77 6.83
N ASP A 513 1.07 -4.00 6.02
CA ASP A 513 1.18 -4.29 4.57
C ASP A 513 1.84 -5.63 4.26
N ALA A 514 2.65 -6.18 5.18
CA ALA A 514 3.25 -7.50 5.03
C ALA A 514 2.18 -8.62 5.05
N SER A 515 1.04 -8.38 5.68
CA SER A 515 -0.07 -9.34 5.77
C SER A 515 -0.97 -9.37 4.54
N CYS A 516 -0.92 -8.35 3.69
CA CYS A 516 -1.86 -8.16 2.58
C CYS A 516 -3.34 -8.16 3.00
N THR A 517 -3.62 -7.40 4.06
CA THR A 517 -4.98 -7.10 4.56
C THR A 517 -5.50 -5.76 4.07
N GLN A 518 -4.67 -4.94 3.41
CA GLN A 518 -5.07 -3.67 2.81
C GLN A 518 -5.99 -3.86 1.60
N SER A 519 -6.89 -2.90 1.41
CA SER A 519 -7.80 -2.85 0.26
C SER A 519 -7.03 -2.67 -1.06
N PRO A 520 -7.41 -3.37 -2.13
CA PRO A 520 -6.91 -3.10 -3.48
C PRO A 520 -7.50 -1.80 -4.08
N LEU A 521 -8.38 -1.08 -3.37
CA LEU A 521 -8.94 0.19 -3.82
C LEU A 521 -8.19 1.39 -3.22
N SER A 522 -8.04 1.45 -1.90
CA SER A 522 -7.37 2.60 -1.25
C SER A 522 -5.87 2.42 -1.00
N PHE A 523 -5.36 1.18 -1.00
CA PHE A 523 -3.97 0.82 -0.64
C PHE A 523 -3.52 1.32 0.74
N GLY A 524 -4.45 1.80 1.58
CA GLY A 524 -4.14 2.44 2.85
C GLY A 524 -3.79 1.43 3.95
N GLY A 525 -2.51 1.17 4.15
CA GLY A 525 -2.01 0.31 5.23
C GLY A 525 -2.37 0.80 6.63
N PHE A 526 -2.35 2.12 6.83
CA PHE A 526 -2.69 2.74 8.12
C PHE A 526 -4.18 2.56 8.47
N GLY A 527 -5.10 2.91 7.56
CA GLY A 527 -6.54 2.73 7.78
C GLY A 527 -6.92 1.26 7.99
N SER A 528 -6.36 0.35 7.19
CA SER A 528 -6.53 -1.10 7.38
C SER A 528 -6.04 -1.57 8.76
N LEU A 529 -4.87 -1.08 9.21
CA LEU A 529 -4.38 -1.40 10.55
C LEU A 529 -5.30 -0.85 11.65
N MET A 530 -5.77 0.40 11.56
CA MET A 530 -6.67 0.97 12.57
C MET A 530 -7.97 0.16 12.68
N ARG A 531 -8.51 -0.32 11.55
CA ARG A 531 -9.69 -1.20 11.54
C ARG A 531 -9.44 -2.54 12.24
N HIS A 532 -8.25 -3.10 12.10
CA HIS A 532 -7.93 -4.45 12.58
C HIS A 532 -7.15 -4.51 13.89
N ILE A 533 -6.56 -3.41 14.36
CA ILE A 533 -5.72 -3.44 15.56
C ILE A 533 -6.45 -3.94 16.80
N PRO A 534 -7.74 -3.64 17.07
CA PRO A 534 -8.39 -4.16 18.27
C PRO A 534 -8.48 -5.68 18.31
N ARG A 535 -8.86 -6.32 17.18
CA ARG A 535 -8.94 -7.78 17.08
C ARG A 535 -7.55 -8.43 17.04
N ILE A 536 -6.59 -7.81 16.35
CA ILE A 536 -5.23 -8.35 16.22
C ILE A 536 -4.52 -8.31 17.56
N SER A 537 -4.55 -7.20 18.30
CA SER A 537 -3.90 -7.08 19.60
C SER A 537 -4.55 -8.00 20.65
N ALA A 538 -5.88 -8.02 20.74
CA ALA A 538 -6.60 -8.92 21.65
C ALA A 538 -6.32 -10.40 21.34
N GLY A 539 -6.33 -10.77 20.06
CA GLY A 539 -6.07 -12.13 19.66
C GLY A 539 -4.61 -12.56 19.84
N LEU A 540 -3.66 -11.66 19.59
CA LEU A 540 -2.24 -11.89 19.88
C LEU A 540 -1.99 -12.02 21.39
N HIS A 541 -2.62 -11.18 22.20
CA HIS A 541 -2.56 -11.29 23.66
C HIS A 541 -3.04 -12.67 24.12
N GLN A 542 -4.21 -13.12 23.66
CA GLN A 542 -4.73 -14.44 24.01
C GLN A 542 -3.83 -15.57 23.49
N ALA A 543 -3.29 -15.45 22.28
CA ALA A 543 -2.37 -16.45 21.70
C ALA A 543 -1.08 -16.58 22.53
N LEU A 544 -0.52 -15.47 23.01
CA LEU A 544 0.65 -15.46 23.89
C LEU A 544 0.30 -16.03 25.29
N SER A 545 -0.83 -15.64 25.87
CA SER A 545 -1.26 -16.09 27.19
C SER A 545 -1.56 -17.60 27.23
N GLU A 546 -2.21 -18.13 26.18
CA GLU A 546 -2.55 -19.55 26.06
C GLU A 546 -1.50 -20.39 25.33
N SER A 547 -0.37 -19.80 24.92
CA SER A 547 0.68 -20.44 24.10
C SER A 547 0.16 -21.07 22.79
N ARG A 548 -0.84 -20.44 22.15
CA ARG A 548 -1.38 -20.81 20.83
C ARG A 548 -0.60 -20.15 19.70
N LEU A 549 0.67 -20.52 19.58
CA LEU A 549 1.61 -19.92 18.63
C LEU A 549 1.89 -20.84 17.43
N SER A 550 1.05 -21.84 17.20
CA SER A 550 1.12 -22.68 16.00
C SER A 550 0.71 -21.89 14.76
N ARG A 551 1.20 -22.29 13.60
CA ARG A 551 0.84 -21.75 12.29
C ARG A 551 -0.68 -21.73 12.10
N ALA A 552 -1.37 -22.79 12.55
CA ALA A 552 -2.81 -22.92 12.42
C ALA A 552 -3.58 -21.95 13.32
N ASP A 553 -3.13 -21.77 14.57
CA ASP A 553 -3.75 -20.84 15.50
C ASP A 553 -3.49 -19.39 15.09
N LEU A 554 -2.28 -19.07 14.61
CA LEU A 554 -1.93 -17.74 14.11
C LEU A 554 -2.66 -17.42 12.80
N ALA A 555 -2.93 -18.39 11.94
CA ALA A 555 -3.72 -18.20 10.73
C ALA A 555 -5.14 -17.69 11.03
N ALA A 556 -5.70 -18.04 12.19
CA ALA A 556 -7.02 -17.56 12.61
C ALA A 556 -7.05 -16.05 12.92
N LEU A 557 -5.89 -15.40 13.12
CA LEU A 557 -5.78 -13.95 13.31
C LEU A 557 -5.81 -13.17 11.99
N ASN A 558 -5.55 -13.82 10.86
CA ASN A 558 -5.67 -13.24 9.52
C ASN A 558 -6.56 -14.14 8.66
N PRO A 559 -7.85 -14.26 9.02
CA PRO A 559 -8.76 -15.15 8.32
C PRO A 559 -9.01 -14.65 6.89
N TYR A 560 -9.53 -15.54 6.06
CA TYR A 560 -10.07 -15.16 4.75
C TYR A 560 -11.16 -14.09 4.90
N GLN A 561 -11.09 -13.05 4.08
CA GLN A 561 -12.02 -11.91 4.11
C GLN A 561 -12.76 -11.79 2.78
N PRO A 562 -13.98 -12.37 2.64
CA PRO A 562 -14.79 -12.25 1.44
C PRO A 562 -15.07 -10.81 1.01
N SER A 563 -15.33 -9.90 1.96
CA SER A 563 -15.52 -8.46 1.71
C SER A 563 -14.33 -7.84 0.97
N LEU A 564 -13.11 -8.11 1.46
CA LEU A 564 -11.86 -7.69 0.84
C LEU A 564 -11.66 -8.35 -0.53
N SER A 565 -11.86 -9.67 -0.64
CA SER A 565 -11.68 -10.38 -1.92
C SER A 565 -12.67 -9.94 -3.00
N ALA A 566 -13.92 -9.62 -2.63
CA ALA A 566 -14.93 -9.13 -3.55
C ALA A 566 -14.57 -7.76 -4.16
N SER A 567 -13.76 -6.95 -3.45
CA SER A 567 -13.35 -5.63 -3.93
C SER A 567 -12.43 -5.65 -5.15
N TRP A 568 -11.79 -6.79 -5.44
CA TRP A 568 -10.91 -6.96 -6.61
C TRP A 568 -11.60 -6.73 -7.95
N LEU A 569 -12.92 -6.98 -8.03
CA LEU A 569 -13.70 -6.69 -9.23
C LEU A 569 -13.63 -5.21 -9.60
N PHE A 570 -13.75 -4.34 -8.60
CA PHE A 570 -13.71 -2.89 -8.79
C PHE A 570 -12.32 -2.45 -9.25
N GLN A 571 -11.27 -2.90 -8.58
CA GLN A 571 -9.89 -2.58 -8.98
C GLN A 571 -9.62 -3.01 -10.43
N ARG A 572 -10.06 -4.21 -10.82
CA ARG A 572 -9.86 -4.69 -12.19
C ARG A 572 -10.65 -3.88 -13.21
N SER A 573 -11.88 -3.46 -12.88
CA SER A 573 -12.71 -2.60 -13.74
C SER A 573 -12.13 -1.19 -13.93
N MET A 574 -11.30 -0.71 -12.98
CA MET A 574 -10.60 0.58 -13.03
C MET A 574 -9.24 0.52 -13.73
N SER A 575 -8.82 -0.66 -14.21
CA SER A 575 -7.55 -0.89 -14.91
C SER A 575 -7.80 -1.36 -16.34
N VAL A 576 -6.97 -0.95 -17.30
CA VAL A 576 -7.03 -1.48 -18.67
C VAL A 576 -5.73 -2.20 -19.02
N ASN A 577 -5.83 -3.24 -19.86
CA ASN A 577 -4.63 -3.96 -20.31
C ASN A 577 -3.93 -3.16 -21.43
N VAL A 578 -2.63 -3.37 -21.57
CA VAL A 578 -1.84 -2.77 -22.66
C VAL A 578 -2.44 -3.14 -24.02
N GLY A 579 -2.64 -2.13 -24.85
CA GLY A 579 -3.22 -2.19 -26.18
C GLY A 579 -4.72 -2.48 -26.23
N GLN A 580 -5.43 -2.48 -25.11
CA GLN A 580 -6.87 -2.79 -25.08
C GLN A 580 -7.75 -1.59 -25.46
N VAL A 581 -7.26 -0.37 -25.24
CA VAL A 581 -8.04 0.84 -25.53
C VAL A 581 -7.99 1.13 -27.02
N ALA A 582 -9.16 1.47 -27.58
CA ALA A 582 -9.27 1.84 -28.98
C ALA A 582 -8.49 3.12 -29.26
N ALA A 583 -7.70 3.11 -30.33
CA ALA A 583 -6.94 4.26 -30.78
C ALA A 583 -7.86 5.45 -31.11
N PRO A 584 -7.44 6.69 -30.80
CA PRO A 584 -8.25 7.89 -31.05
C PRO A 584 -8.61 8.12 -32.52
N ASP A 585 -7.83 7.57 -33.45
CA ASP A 585 -8.02 7.68 -34.90
C ASP A 585 -9.04 6.68 -35.47
N GLY A 586 -9.66 5.86 -34.61
CA GLY A 586 -10.65 4.86 -35.00
C GLY A 586 -10.06 3.57 -35.56
N SER A 587 -8.74 3.39 -35.54
CA SER A 587 -8.06 2.18 -36.02
C SER A 587 -8.26 0.94 -35.13
N GLY A 588 -8.98 1.08 -34.01
CA GLY A 588 -9.27 -0.01 -33.07
C GLY A 588 -8.22 -0.15 -31.98
N ALA A 589 -8.29 -1.23 -31.20
CA ALA A 589 -7.30 -1.54 -30.16
C ALA A 589 -5.91 -1.78 -30.79
N THR A 590 -4.84 -1.29 -30.15
CA THR A 590 -3.47 -1.42 -30.67
C THR A 590 -2.84 -2.78 -30.37
N GLY A 591 -3.38 -3.53 -29.39
CA GLY A 591 -3.02 -4.91 -29.08
C GLY A 591 -3.85 -5.94 -29.84
N ASP A 592 -3.56 -7.22 -29.62
CA ASP A 592 -4.28 -8.36 -30.22
C ASP A 592 -5.67 -8.59 -29.55
N TYR A 593 -6.52 -7.57 -29.55
CA TYR A 593 -7.90 -7.65 -29.07
C TYR A 593 -8.88 -7.65 -30.25
N PRO A 594 -9.88 -8.54 -30.24
CA PRO A 594 -10.95 -8.44 -31.22
C PRO A 594 -11.75 -7.15 -30.99
N ALA A 595 -12.36 -6.62 -32.06
CA ALA A 595 -13.07 -5.33 -32.00
C ALA A 595 -14.16 -5.25 -30.91
N TRP A 596 -14.80 -6.37 -30.57
CA TRP A 596 -15.81 -6.42 -29.51
C TRP A 596 -15.24 -6.39 -28.08
N ALA A 597 -13.95 -6.64 -27.90
CA ALA A 597 -13.24 -6.59 -26.62
C ALA A 597 -12.40 -5.32 -26.43
N ALA A 598 -12.27 -4.51 -27.49
CA ALA A 598 -11.66 -3.19 -27.42
C ALA A 598 -12.51 -2.24 -26.56
N LEU A 599 -11.85 -1.45 -25.71
CA LEU A 599 -12.52 -0.52 -24.80
C LEU A 599 -12.47 0.91 -25.35
N PRO A 600 -13.56 1.70 -25.26
CA PRO A 600 -13.50 3.12 -25.58
C PRO A 600 -12.65 3.88 -24.53
N PRO A 601 -11.98 4.98 -24.90
CA PRO A 601 -11.14 5.75 -23.96
C PRO A 601 -11.87 6.20 -22.69
N GLY A 602 -13.15 6.55 -22.78
CA GLY A 602 -13.97 6.95 -21.63
C GLY A 602 -14.59 5.81 -20.83
N HIS A 603 -14.24 4.54 -21.09
CA HIS A 603 -14.87 3.36 -20.47
C HIS A 603 -14.80 3.39 -18.93
N VAL A 604 -13.63 3.67 -18.36
CA VAL A 604 -13.44 3.68 -16.90
C VAL A 604 -14.27 4.79 -16.26
N ASN A 605 -14.29 5.98 -16.87
CA ASN A 605 -15.12 7.11 -16.44
C ASN A 605 -16.63 6.77 -16.49
N GLU A 606 -17.09 6.12 -17.56
CA GLU A 606 -18.50 5.70 -17.72
C GLU A 606 -18.92 4.73 -16.60
N VAL A 607 -18.09 3.73 -16.29
CA VAL A 607 -18.34 2.73 -15.23
C VAL A 607 -18.40 3.39 -13.85
N LEU A 608 -17.44 4.26 -13.54
CA LEU A 608 -17.36 4.91 -12.23
C LEU A 608 -18.45 5.96 -12.03
N ALA A 609 -18.76 6.75 -13.06
CA ALA A 609 -19.88 7.68 -13.04
C ALA A 609 -21.21 6.94 -12.78
N ALA A 610 -21.42 5.78 -13.42
CA ALA A 610 -22.59 4.95 -13.15
C ALA A 610 -22.62 4.41 -11.71
N ASN A 611 -21.49 3.91 -11.20
CA ASN A 611 -21.38 3.41 -9.82
C ASN A 611 -21.76 4.49 -8.79
N PHE A 612 -21.12 5.67 -8.87
CA PHE A 612 -21.34 6.73 -7.89
C PHE A 612 -22.69 7.43 -8.05
N TRP A 613 -23.27 7.44 -9.25
CA TRP A 613 -24.67 7.87 -9.45
C TRP A 613 -25.65 6.95 -8.71
N VAL A 614 -25.40 5.64 -8.70
CA VAL A 614 -26.23 4.68 -7.96
C VAL A 614 -25.99 4.84 -6.45
N MET A 615 -24.72 4.90 -6.02
CA MET A 615 -24.41 5.05 -4.58
C MET A 615 -24.99 6.34 -3.98
N ARG A 616 -24.99 7.45 -4.74
CA ARG A 616 -25.64 8.69 -4.32
C ARG A 616 -27.14 8.51 -4.05
N ARG A 617 -27.85 7.70 -4.85
CA ARG A 617 -29.27 7.39 -4.63
C ARG A 617 -29.51 6.47 -3.46
N LEU A 618 -28.58 5.56 -3.19
CA LEU A 618 -28.65 4.70 -2.01
C LEU A 618 -28.40 5.51 -0.73
N GLY A 619 -27.52 6.51 -0.79
CA GLY A 619 -27.18 7.37 0.34
C GLY A 619 -26.14 6.77 1.26
N ASP A 620 -25.96 7.39 2.43
CA ASP A 620 -24.80 7.19 3.31
C ASP A 620 -24.61 5.75 3.81
N TRP A 621 -25.69 4.99 3.99
CA TRP A 621 -25.61 3.59 4.47
C TRP A 621 -24.90 2.65 3.49
N ALA A 622 -24.89 2.99 2.19
CA ALA A 622 -24.17 2.23 1.16
C ALA A 622 -22.87 2.93 0.75
N LEU A 623 -22.89 4.26 0.65
CA LEU A 623 -21.78 5.06 0.17
C LEU A 623 -20.59 5.09 1.15
N ARG A 624 -20.83 5.36 2.45
CA ARG A 624 -19.74 5.53 3.43
C ARG A 624 -18.96 4.24 3.67
N PRO A 625 -19.60 3.07 3.88
CA PRO A 625 -18.84 1.82 4.02
C PRO A 625 -17.99 1.53 2.78
N PHE A 626 -18.50 1.80 1.58
CA PHE A 626 -17.76 1.61 0.34
C PHE A 626 -16.51 2.51 0.27
N LEU A 627 -16.65 3.80 0.57
CA LEU A 627 -15.52 4.75 0.58
C LEU A 627 -14.48 4.45 1.66
N GLN A 628 -14.85 3.68 2.69
CA GLN A 628 -13.95 3.22 3.75
C GLN A 628 -13.55 1.75 3.58
N ASP A 629 -13.63 1.20 2.36
CA ASP A 629 -13.25 -0.18 2.03
C ASP A 629 -13.96 -1.29 2.82
N THR A 630 -15.12 -0.99 3.38
CA THR A 630 -15.92 -1.96 4.14
C THR A 630 -17.08 -2.44 3.28
N ILE A 631 -16.77 -3.37 2.38
CA ILE A 631 -17.74 -3.92 1.42
C ILE A 631 -18.72 -4.86 2.14
N GLN A 632 -20.00 -4.52 2.06
CA GLN A 632 -21.11 -5.26 2.66
C GLN A 632 -22.01 -5.88 1.59
N LEU A 633 -22.59 -7.03 1.92
CA LEU A 633 -23.42 -7.82 1.00
C LEU A 633 -24.55 -7.01 0.33
N VAL A 634 -25.39 -6.37 1.15
CA VAL A 634 -26.62 -5.69 0.65
C VAL A 634 -26.27 -4.43 -0.15
N PRO A 635 -25.44 -3.48 0.35
CA PRO A 635 -24.97 -2.36 -0.46
C PRO A 635 -24.37 -2.79 -1.79
N LEU A 636 -23.50 -3.80 -1.79
CA LEU A 636 -22.84 -4.31 -2.98
C LEU A 636 -23.86 -4.85 -4.01
N GLY A 637 -24.75 -5.75 -3.58
CA GLY A 637 -25.73 -6.38 -4.47
C GLY A 637 -26.71 -5.37 -5.09
N VAL A 638 -27.17 -4.39 -4.31
CA VAL A 638 -28.06 -3.33 -4.79
C VAL A 638 -27.32 -2.37 -5.73
N ALA A 639 -26.09 -1.97 -5.39
CA ALA A 639 -25.28 -1.10 -6.24
C ALA A 639 -25.00 -1.73 -7.60
N MET A 640 -24.55 -2.98 -7.63
CA MET A 640 -24.27 -3.72 -8.88
C MET A 640 -25.53 -3.89 -9.74
N THR A 641 -26.66 -4.20 -9.11
CA THR A 641 -27.95 -4.30 -9.80
C THR A 641 -28.36 -2.96 -10.39
N GLY A 642 -28.23 -1.87 -9.63
CA GLY A 642 -28.48 -0.52 -10.11
C GLY A 642 -27.60 -0.11 -11.28
N MET A 643 -26.32 -0.50 -11.26
CA MET A 643 -25.37 -0.25 -12.35
C MET A 643 -25.78 -0.97 -13.65
N LEU A 644 -26.28 -2.20 -13.55
CA LEU A 644 -26.78 -2.97 -14.70
C LEU A 644 -27.92 -2.23 -15.42
N PHE A 645 -28.83 -1.58 -14.67
CA PHE A 645 -29.90 -0.77 -15.26
C PHE A 645 -29.42 0.60 -15.75
N ARG A 646 -28.46 1.21 -15.05
CA ARG A 646 -27.99 2.57 -15.36
C ARG A 646 -27.08 2.63 -16.58
N ALA A 647 -26.23 1.62 -16.78
CA ALA A 647 -25.22 1.59 -17.83
C ALA A 647 -25.00 0.15 -18.38
N PRO A 648 -26.04 -0.49 -18.94
CA PRO A 648 -25.99 -1.92 -19.32
C PRO A 648 -24.84 -2.25 -20.28
N VAL A 649 -24.56 -1.36 -21.24
CA VAL A 649 -23.48 -1.54 -22.22
C VAL A 649 -22.11 -1.47 -21.56
N ALA A 650 -21.87 -0.49 -20.68
CA ALA A 650 -20.61 -0.38 -19.94
C ALA A 650 -20.37 -1.61 -19.05
N ILE A 651 -21.42 -2.08 -18.35
CA ILE A 651 -21.32 -3.29 -17.52
C ILE A 651 -21.06 -4.53 -18.36
N ALA A 652 -21.69 -4.68 -19.53
CA ALA A 652 -21.38 -5.78 -20.45
C ALA A 652 -19.91 -5.77 -20.89
N ARG A 653 -19.32 -4.58 -21.17
CA ARG A 653 -17.88 -4.45 -21.45
C ARG A 653 -17.02 -4.83 -20.25
N VAL A 654 -17.41 -4.47 -19.02
CA VAL A 654 -16.70 -4.90 -17.80
C VAL A 654 -16.69 -6.43 -17.68
N LEU A 655 -17.82 -7.10 -17.91
CA LEU A 655 -17.89 -8.57 -17.88
C LEU A 655 -16.94 -9.21 -18.90
N VAL A 656 -16.83 -8.63 -20.10
CA VAL A 656 -15.88 -9.04 -21.15
C VAL A 656 -14.43 -8.80 -20.71
N GLN A 657 -14.13 -7.59 -20.23
CA GLN A 657 -12.79 -7.16 -19.80
C GLN A 657 -12.24 -8.03 -18.67
N ILE A 658 -13.09 -8.39 -17.71
CA ILE A 658 -12.72 -9.17 -16.52
C ILE A 658 -12.55 -10.66 -16.85
N GLY A 659 -13.35 -11.16 -17.80
CA GLY A 659 -13.28 -12.53 -18.29
C GLY A 659 -13.89 -13.58 -17.34
N PRO A 660 -14.19 -14.79 -17.86
CA PRO A 660 -14.95 -15.81 -17.15
C PRO A 660 -14.25 -16.35 -15.89
N ASN A 661 -12.93 -16.47 -15.92
CA ASN A 661 -12.16 -16.99 -14.78
C ASN A 661 -12.27 -16.08 -13.56
N THR A 662 -12.09 -14.78 -13.76
CA THR A 662 -12.16 -13.77 -12.70
C THR A 662 -13.60 -13.62 -12.21
N LEU A 663 -14.60 -13.65 -13.11
CA LEU A 663 -16.02 -13.62 -12.74
C LEU A 663 -16.42 -14.83 -11.90
N GLY A 664 -15.96 -16.03 -12.25
CA GLY A 664 -16.20 -17.25 -11.46
C GLY A 664 -15.61 -17.14 -10.05
N GLY A 665 -14.36 -16.66 -9.94
CA GLY A 665 -13.73 -16.38 -8.65
C GLY A 665 -14.49 -15.35 -7.83
N TRP A 666 -14.95 -14.26 -8.47
CA TRP A 666 -15.74 -13.24 -7.80
C TRP A 666 -17.09 -13.78 -7.30
N PHE A 667 -17.78 -14.62 -8.08
CA PHE A 667 -19.04 -15.24 -7.64
C PHE A 667 -18.85 -16.11 -6.39
N PHE A 668 -17.71 -16.83 -6.32
CA PHE A 668 -17.32 -17.55 -5.10
C PHE A 668 -17.14 -16.59 -3.91
N HIS A 669 -16.43 -15.47 -4.09
CA HIS A 669 -16.25 -14.47 -3.03
C HIS A 669 -17.57 -13.83 -2.60
N PHE A 670 -18.47 -13.50 -3.53
CA PHE A 670 -19.79 -12.96 -3.23
C PHE A 670 -20.68 -13.97 -2.47
N THR A 671 -20.65 -15.24 -2.85
CA THR A 671 -21.36 -16.31 -2.15
C THR A 671 -20.79 -16.56 -0.75
N ALA A 672 -19.46 -16.47 -0.60
CA ALA A 672 -18.81 -16.52 0.70
C ALA A 672 -19.21 -15.32 1.57
N LEU A 673 -19.31 -14.12 0.99
CA LEU A 673 -19.77 -12.91 1.69
C LEU A 673 -21.20 -13.08 2.20
N LEU A 674 -22.11 -13.64 1.39
CA LEU A 674 -23.46 -14.03 1.82
C LEU A 674 -23.40 -15.01 3.00
N THR A 675 -22.61 -16.06 2.87
CA THR A 675 -22.50 -17.11 3.90
C THR A 675 -21.95 -16.55 5.22
N TYR A 676 -20.93 -15.69 5.16
CA TYR A 676 -20.34 -15.04 6.33
C TYR A 676 -21.33 -14.10 7.01
N THR A 677 -22.08 -13.33 6.23
CA THR A 677 -23.11 -12.42 6.74
C THR A 677 -24.20 -13.19 7.50
N LEU A 678 -24.72 -14.28 6.90
CA LEU A 678 -25.75 -15.11 7.53
C LEU A 678 -25.21 -15.87 8.75
N ALA A 679 -24.01 -16.42 8.65
CA ALA A 679 -23.36 -17.13 9.76
C ALA A 679 -23.07 -16.20 10.93
N HIS A 680 -22.61 -14.97 10.68
CA HIS A 680 -22.44 -13.95 11.72
C HIS A 680 -23.77 -13.66 12.42
N ALA A 681 -24.83 -13.36 11.65
CA ALA A 681 -26.14 -13.04 12.21
C ALA A 681 -26.73 -14.20 13.06
N LEU A 682 -26.51 -15.44 12.64
CA LEU A 682 -26.93 -16.63 13.39
C LEU A 682 -26.09 -16.82 14.66
N LEU A 683 -24.77 -16.73 14.53
CA LEU A 683 -23.85 -16.98 15.64
C LEU A 683 -23.94 -15.88 16.69
N GLU A 684 -24.10 -14.62 16.31
CA GLU A 684 -24.33 -13.50 17.22
C GLU A 684 -25.60 -13.71 18.07
N ARG A 685 -26.70 -14.17 17.45
CA ARG A 685 -27.97 -14.46 18.15
C ARG A 685 -27.88 -15.67 19.09
N THR A 686 -27.04 -16.65 18.77
CA THR A 686 -26.95 -17.93 19.50
C THR A 686 -25.77 -18.02 20.45
N ALA A 687 -24.76 -17.15 20.31
CA ALA A 687 -23.54 -17.15 21.14
C ALA A 687 -23.84 -16.91 22.62
N GLY A 688 -24.94 -16.21 22.95
CA GLY A 688 -25.40 -16.05 24.33
C GLY A 688 -25.74 -17.37 25.03
N ALA A 689 -26.16 -18.39 24.28
CA ALA A 689 -26.49 -19.72 24.79
C ALA A 689 -25.26 -20.62 24.97
N LEU A 690 -24.10 -20.25 24.43
CA LEU A 690 -22.86 -21.02 24.62
C LEU A 690 -22.33 -20.82 26.04
N PRO A 691 -21.83 -21.89 26.70
CA PRO A 691 -21.15 -21.76 27.99
C PRO A 691 -19.99 -20.77 27.90
N LYS A 692 -19.82 -19.94 28.95
CA LYS A 692 -18.77 -18.91 29.01
C LYS A 692 -17.38 -19.42 28.60
N PRO A 693 -16.88 -20.58 29.06
CA PRO A 693 -15.57 -21.10 28.65
C PRO A 693 -15.46 -21.40 27.15
N VAL A 694 -16.56 -21.82 26.51
CA VAL A 694 -16.59 -22.12 25.07
C VAL A 694 -16.60 -20.81 24.29
N ARG A 695 -17.46 -19.87 24.68
CA ARG A 695 -17.57 -18.55 24.04
C ARG A 695 -16.27 -17.77 24.12
N GLU A 696 -15.56 -17.85 25.24
CA GLU A 696 -14.29 -17.18 25.47
C GLU A 696 -13.08 -17.98 24.94
N SER A 697 -13.29 -19.18 24.41
CA SER A 697 -12.21 -19.96 23.81
C SER A 697 -11.62 -19.24 22.59
N TYR A 698 -10.30 -19.32 22.42
CA TYR A 698 -9.58 -18.69 21.32
C TYR A 698 -10.22 -18.96 19.96
N ARG A 699 -10.56 -20.22 19.66
CA ARG A 699 -11.14 -20.60 18.36
C ARG A 699 -12.50 -19.97 18.09
N VAL A 700 -13.37 -19.89 19.10
CA VAL A 700 -14.70 -19.30 18.94
C VAL A 700 -14.60 -17.79 18.77
N GLN A 701 -13.74 -17.12 19.54
CA GLN A 701 -13.49 -15.68 19.38
C GLN A 701 -12.93 -15.36 18.00
N ARG A 702 -11.91 -16.10 17.53
CA ARG A 702 -11.33 -15.91 16.20
C ARG A 702 -12.33 -16.20 15.07
N LEU A 703 -13.22 -17.18 15.25
CA LEU A 703 -14.30 -17.45 14.29
C LEU A 703 -15.32 -16.30 14.25
N MET A 704 -15.75 -15.79 15.40
CA MET A 704 -16.65 -14.63 15.48
C MET A 704 -16.06 -13.41 14.76
N GLU A 705 -14.78 -13.12 15.01
CA GLU A 705 -14.06 -12.04 14.32
C GLU A 705 -13.94 -12.30 12.82
N ALA A 706 -13.59 -13.52 12.40
CA ALA A 706 -13.52 -13.87 10.98
C ALA A 706 -14.85 -13.63 10.25
N LEU A 707 -15.97 -14.02 10.87
CA LEU A 707 -17.30 -13.81 10.31
C LEU A 707 -17.65 -12.31 10.26
N ARG A 708 -17.41 -11.56 11.33
CA ARG A 708 -17.73 -10.13 11.40
C ARG A 708 -16.96 -9.30 10.37
N TYR A 709 -15.63 -9.41 10.40
CA TYR A 709 -14.74 -8.63 9.54
C TYR A 709 -14.78 -9.13 8.09
N GLY A 710 -14.85 -10.45 7.89
CA GLY A 710 -15.00 -11.02 6.56
C GLY A 710 -16.33 -10.67 5.88
N ALA A 711 -17.37 -10.32 6.65
CA ALA A 711 -18.64 -9.82 6.15
C ALA A 711 -18.71 -8.29 5.97
N GLY A 712 -17.68 -7.54 6.38
CA GLY A 712 -17.71 -6.07 6.40
C GLY A 712 -18.68 -5.50 7.45
N LEU A 713 -18.97 -6.25 8.52
CA LEU A 713 -19.87 -5.84 9.62
C LEU A 713 -19.11 -5.14 10.77
N ASP A 714 -17.89 -4.70 10.49
CA ASP A 714 -17.03 -3.91 11.37
C ASP A 714 -17.11 -2.40 11.10
N HIS A 715 -17.80 -1.98 10.02
CA HIS A 715 -18.15 -0.58 9.84
C HIS A 715 -19.08 -0.12 10.97
N THR A 716 -18.63 0.90 11.71
CA THR A 716 -19.47 1.58 12.69
C THR A 716 -20.06 2.81 11.99
N PRO A 717 -21.40 2.92 11.90
CA PRO A 717 -22.02 4.16 11.48
C PRO A 717 -21.50 5.28 12.38
N HIS A 718 -21.34 6.49 11.83
CA HIS A 718 -21.15 7.68 12.64
C HIS A 718 -22.37 7.83 13.57
N ALA A 719 -22.33 7.23 14.76
CA ALA A 719 -23.06 7.79 15.89
C ALA A 719 -22.49 9.20 16.04
N GLU A 720 -23.36 10.21 16.10
CA GLU A 720 -22.97 11.60 16.33
C GLU A 720 -21.94 11.64 17.46
N LEU A 721 -20.66 11.68 17.12
CA LEU A 721 -19.60 11.84 18.09
C LEU A 721 -19.89 13.19 18.75
N PRO A 722 -19.85 13.29 20.09
CA PRO A 722 -20.08 14.57 20.74
C PRO A 722 -19.13 15.60 20.13
N ALA A 723 -19.68 16.75 19.75
CA ALA A 723 -18.93 17.82 19.12
C ALA A 723 -17.62 18.07 19.90
N PRO A 724 -16.50 18.33 19.22
CA PRO A 724 -15.26 18.65 19.90
C PRO A 724 -15.49 19.80 20.89
N PRO A 725 -14.87 19.76 22.09
CA PRO A 725 -15.03 20.82 23.06
C PRO A 725 -14.64 22.16 22.42
N PRO A 726 -15.37 23.25 22.69
CA PRO A 726 -15.04 24.55 22.14
C PRO A 726 -13.61 24.94 22.53
N PRO A 727 -12.88 25.67 21.65
CA PRO A 727 -11.54 26.13 21.96
C PRO A 727 -11.54 26.94 23.27
N PRO A 728 -10.44 26.90 24.04
CA PRO A 728 -10.33 27.66 25.28
C PRO A 728 -10.58 29.16 25.00
N PRO A 729 -11.31 29.87 25.87
CA PRO A 729 -11.68 31.26 25.63
C PRO A 729 -10.44 32.15 25.70
N GLY A 730 -9.90 32.56 24.55
CA GLY A 730 -8.73 33.44 24.51
C GLY A 730 -8.17 33.74 23.12
N GLU A 731 -8.91 34.50 22.31
CA GLU A 731 -8.47 35.63 21.47
C GLU A 731 -9.53 35.85 20.38
N ARG A 732 -10.24 36.99 20.47
CA ARG A 732 -11.26 37.37 19.50
C ARG A 732 -10.58 37.74 18.19
N VAL A 733 -10.72 36.90 17.16
CA VAL A 733 -10.56 37.35 15.77
C VAL A 733 -11.93 37.84 15.29
N SER A 734 -12.00 39.12 14.91
CA SER A 734 -13.21 39.78 14.41
C SER A 734 -13.79 39.08 13.16
N PRO A 735 -15.12 38.99 12.99
CA PRO A 735 -15.71 38.32 11.85
C PRO A 735 -15.60 39.18 10.58
N GLY A 736 -14.74 38.76 9.66
CA GLY A 736 -14.74 39.23 8.27
C GLY A 736 -15.89 38.58 7.49
N THR A 737 -16.69 39.43 6.87
CA THR A 737 -17.80 39.17 5.92
C THR A 737 -17.88 37.78 5.30
N GLY A 738 -18.76 36.93 5.82
CA GLY A 738 -19.16 35.67 5.21
C GLY A 738 -20.12 35.87 4.04
N VAL A 739 -19.80 35.25 2.90
CA VAL A 739 -20.72 35.05 1.78
C VAL A 739 -21.86 34.15 2.25
N ARG A 740 -23.09 34.66 2.15
CA ARG A 740 -24.32 33.97 2.55
C ARG A 740 -24.73 33.01 1.43
N MET A 741 -24.49 31.71 1.60
CA MET A 741 -25.05 30.67 0.72
C MET A 741 -26.57 30.54 0.95
N PRO A 742 -27.38 30.27 -0.10
CA PRO A 742 -28.83 30.12 0.03
C PRO A 742 -29.20 28.79 0.69
N PRO A 743 -30.34 28.71 1.41
CA PRO A 743 -30.79 27.49 2.06
C PRO A 743 -31.25 26.43 1.03
N PRO A 744 -31.22 25.13 1.38
CA PRO A 744 -31.62 24.06 0.47
C PRO A 744 -33.11 24.13 0.15
N ALA A 745 -33.43 23.96 -1.13
CA ALA A 745 -34.80 23.96 -1.64
C ALA A 745 -35.61 22.84 -0.96
N ARG A 746 -36.67 23.25 -0.27
CA ARG A 746 -37.68 22.38 0.32
C ARG A 746 -38.45 21.72 -0.83
N ALA A 747 -38.40 20.40 -0.92
CA ALA A 747 -39.24 19.63 -1.84
C ALA A 747 -40.72 19.92 -1.53
N LEU A 748 -41.40 20.57 -2.47
CA LEU A 748 -42.85 20.69 -2.47
C LEU A 748 -43.43 19.35 -2.93
N ARG A 749 -44.22 18.74 -2.04
CA ARG A 749 -45.17 17.69 -2.40
C ARG A 749 -46.27 18.32 -3.26
N SER A 750 -46.32 17.93 -4.53
CA SER A 750 -47.55 17.75 -5.33
C SER A 750 -47.18 16.95 -6.56
#